data_AF-A0A7V5KCE8-F1
#
_entry.id   AF-A0A7V5KCE8-F1
#
_cell.length_a   1.000
_cell.length_b   1.000
_cell.length_c   1.000
_cell.angle_alpha   90.00
_cell.angle_beta   90.00
_cell.angle_gamma   90.00
#
_symmetry.space_group_name_H-M   'P 1'
#
loop_
_entity.id
_entity.type
_entity.pdbx_description
1 polymer ?
#
loop_
_entity_poly.entity_id
_entity_poly.type
_entity_poly.pdbx_seq_one_letter_code
_entity_poly.pdbx_strand_id
1 'polypeptide(L)'
;MSKIGQIKPVYQLISMGILILFAGQTILYAESNPPGAYYYFDEKIDLELDAKQIMISYNSGNQLFEQSEVFERAGLEVDWIEATGIENWYRVGLGSAVRDKDMAYNTIESLLASNEIEFASPIFHGVYFGWLAVTPDIIVGFKNEYMAEAESILQALAPELNIIKKNFSGLPMAYQLRGSSRNGFDVLAAANRLAEDPRILWAEPDMQFTGRSDLIPNDPGFVNSWGIHNTGQWGGIVDADMDGPEAWDITTGSSDIKIVILDTGIEQDHPDINQLPGEDFTGNGTGGGPGNPCDNHGTTVAGCITGKINNSLGGVGIAPDCMVLSARIGVANFPCNGTWNGEYSWTSDALYWARNQGARVSNNSNSYGSPSGTISTAYTSTYNSGMVHFASAGNDAVASLGYPSSLTNVHSISAIAYNGVLAGFSSWGAGLSMTAPGVSVYTTDRTGSDGYSGADYTYVQGTSFSSPYSAGVAALLLSADPALTPAEVGEILECTAVDYGAAGYDIYYGHGFINANNALNYTDSDGDGIFDFCDNCPDDYNDLQEDDDGDGYGDTCDVCLGLFNPDQLDADGDDVGDDCDNCVDEPNFDQADSDEDNVGDVCDNCPVHYNPWQEDIDGDGIGNICDYVCGDFDGDLNVNILDVVYLINFIYKDDFSPNPPDRMDVNHDALLNILDIVAIINFIYKDGPDLECPTW
;
A
#
# COMPACT_ATOMS: atom_id res chain seq x y z
N MET A 1 72.56 48.89 -42.75
CA MET A 1 72.12 47.68 -42.01
C MET A 1 70.69 47.35 -42.44
N SER A 2 70.32 46.07 -42.47
CA SER A 2 69.21 45.42 -43.21
C SER A 2 67.97 45.10 -42.33
N LYS A 3 66.80 44.55 -42.78
CA LYS A 3 65.90 44.68 -43.98
C LYS A 3 64.79 43.57 -43.90
N ILE A 4 63.46 43.85 -43.95
CA ILE A 4 62.29 42.99 -44.42
C ILE A 4 62.06 41.60 -43.71
N GLY A 5 60.89 40.90 -43.69
CA GLY A 5 59.46 41.21 -43.97
C GLY A 5 58.61 40.12 -44.71
N GLN A 6 57.40 39.78 -44.19
CA GLN A 6 56.25 39.02 -44.81
C GLN A 6 56.32 37.47 -45.14
N ILE A 7 55.17 36.76 -44.93
CA ILE A 7 54.55 35.60 -45.70
C ILE A 7 54.94 34.09 -45.47
N LYS A 8 53.94 33.19 -45.70
CA LYS A 8 53.84 31.67 -45.78
C LYS A 8 54.95 30.94 -46.62
N PRO A 9 55.22 29.58 -46.58
CA PRO A 9 54.24 28.45 -46.75
C PRO A 9 54.54 26.96 -46.28
N VAL A 10 53.53 26.08 -46.48
CA VAL A 10 53.41 24.62 -46.88
C VAL A 10 54.61 23.62 -46.94
N TYR A 11 54.31 22.32 -46.68
CA TYR A 11 54.87 20.99 -47.14
C TYR A 11 55.19 20.04 -45.95
N GLN A 12 54.68 18.82 -45.72
CA GLN A 12 53.95 17.72 -46.41
C GLN A 12 54.80 16.57 -47.04
N LEU A 13 54.70 15.36 -46.45
CA LEU A 13 55.00 13.98 -46.93
C LEU A 13 54.33 13.04 -45.87
N ILE A 14 53.23 12.30 -46.07
CA ILE A 14 52.95 11.13 -46.95
C ILE A 14 53.91 9.96 -46.62
N SER A 15 53.52 8.75 -46.22
CA SER A 15 52.21 8.03 -46.20
C SER A 15 52.00 7.36 -44.80
N MET A 16 50.99 6.55 -44.44
CA MET A 16 49.90 5.83 -45.16
C MET A 16 48.66 5.61 -44.24
N GLY A 17 47.74 4.68 -44.57
CA GLY A 17 46.61 4.26 -43.71
C GLY A 17 46.95 3.08 -42.78
N ILE A 18 46.13 2.72 -41.80
CA ILE A 18 44.68 2.41 -41.91
C ILE A 18 43.87 3.02 -40.75
N LEU A 19 42.68 3.59 -41.05
CA LEU A 19 41.62 3.79 -40.05
C LEU A 19 40.89 2.47 -39.81
N ILE A 20 40.71 2.08 -38.55
CA ILE A 20 39.58 1.25 -38.14
C ILE A 20 38.69 2.12 -37.26
N LEU A 21 37.55 2.51 -37.80
CA LEU A 21 36.45 3.08 -37.03
C LEU A 21 35.70 1.92 -36.38
N PHE A 22 35.92 1.71 -35.08
CA PHE A 22 34.88 1.11 -34.25
C PHE A 22 34.05 2.23 -33.66
N ALA A 23 32.81 2.33 -34.12
CA ALA A 23 31.78 3.04 -33.38
C ALA A 23 31.39 2.14 -32.21
N GLY A 24 31.92 2.43 -31.02
CA GLY A 24 31.41 1.85 -29.80
C GLY A 24 30.01 2.41 -29.57
N GLN A 25 28.99 1.58 -29.70
CA GLN A 25 27.72 1.86 -29.04
C GLN A 25 27.98 1.76 -27.54
N THR A 26 27.82 2.87 -26.82
CA THR A 26 27.55 2.81 -25.40
C THR A 26 26.17 2.19 -25.25
N ILE A 27 26.15 0.88 -25.02
CA ILE A 27 25.01 0.22 -24.38
C ILE A 27 25.05 0.74 -22.94
N LEU A 28 24.13 1.64 -22.58
CA LEU A 28 23.79 1.78 -21.17
C LEU A 28 23.15 0.46 -20.76
N TYR A 29 23.64 -0.12 -19.67
CA TYR A 29 22.86 -1.11 -18.95
C TYR A 29 21.58 -0.42 -18.47
N ALA A 30 20.44 -1.13 -18.57
CA ALA A 30 19.23 -0.70 -17.89
C ALA A 30 19.42 -0.91 -16.39
N GLU A 31 18.76 -0.09 -15.58
CA GLU A 31 18.52 -0.39 -14.17
C GLU A 31 17.83 -1.76 -14.09
N SER A 32 18.24 -2.60 -13.14
CA SER A 32 17.83 -4.01 -13.04
C SER A 32 16.33 -4.16 -12.79
N ASN A 33 15.76 -3.30 -11.94
CA ASN A 33 14.42 -3.48 -11.41
C ASN A 33 13.43 -2.46 -12.04
N PRO A 34 12.20 -2.86 -12.42
CA PRO A 34 11.21 -1.97 -13.01
C PRO A 34 10.82 -0.83 -12.05
N PRO A 35 10.65 0.40 -12.58
CA PRO A 35 10.41 1.59 -11.76
C PRO A 35 9.06 1.52 -11.04
N GLY A 36 9.08 1.72 -9.73
CA GLY A 36 7.90 1.82 -8.85
C GLY A 36 7.60 3.25 -8.40
N ALA A 37 7.95 4.27 -9.20
CA ALA A 37 7.76 5.68 -8.84
C ALA A 37 7.80 6.59 -10.06
N TYR A 38 7.23 7.79 -9.95
CA TYR A 38 7.38 8.89 -10.93
C TYR A 38 7.80 10.19 -10.25
N TYR A 39 8.23 11.19 -11.04
CA TYR A 39 8.62 12.51 -10.52
C TYR A 39 7.51 13.56 -10.66
N TYR A 40 7.06 14.11 -9.53
CA TYR A 40 6.31 15.35 -9.47
C TYR A 40 7.28 16.54 -9.28
N PHE A 41 7.66 17.20 -10.38
CA PHE A 41 8.76 18.17 -10.40
C PHE A 41 10.10 17.56 -9.91
N ASP A 42 10.57 17.99 -8.74
CA ASP A 42 11.81 17.52 -8.09
C ASP A 42 11.50 16.51 -6.95
N GLU A 43 10.23 16.15 -6.73
CA GLU A 43 9.73 15.21 -5.70
C GLU A 43 9.43 13.85 -6.33
N LYS A 44 9.96 12.77 -5.76
CA LYS A 44 9.66 11.40 -6.17
C LYS A 44 8.37 10.96 -5.47
N ILE A 45 7.42 10.45 -6.24
CA ILE A 45 6.14 9.91 -5.77
C ILE A 45 6.15 8.42 -6.08
N ASP A 46 6.18 7.60 -5.05
CA ASP A 46 6.17 6.15 -5.17
C ASP A 46 4.78 5.65 -5.62
N LEU A 47 4.77 4.51 -6.31
CA LEU A 47 3.62 3.92 -6.98
C LEU A 47 3.47 2.46 -6.55
N GLU A 48 2.46 2.22 -5.74
CA GLU A 48 2.02 0.89 -5.31
C GLU A 48 1.39 0.14 -6.50
N LEU A 49 1.89 -1.06 -6.80
CA LEU A 49 1.44 -1.86 -7.93
C LEU A 49 0.10 -2.54 -7.60
N ASP A 50 -0.89 -2.40 -8.47
CA ASP A 50 -2.11 -3.21 -8.39
C ASP A 50 -1.85 -4.58 -9.04
N ALA A 51 -1.32 -5.49 -8.23
CA ALA A 51 -0.88 -6.83 -8.65
C ALA A 51 -2.01 -7.68 -9.30
N LYS A 52 -3.28 -7.29 -9.13
CA LYS A 52 -4.44 -8.05 -9.59
C LYS A 52 -4.94 -7.62 -10.99
N GLN A 53 -4.40 -6.54 -11.58
CA GLN A 53 -4.83 -6.09 -12.91
C GLN A 53 -3.74 -5.40 -13.75
N ILE A 54 -3.90 -5.50 -15.06
CA ILE A 54 -3.06 -4.79 -16.05
C ILE A 54 -3.92 -4.00 -17.04
N MET A 55 -3.32 -2.98 -17.63
CA MET A 55 -3.95 -2.15 -18.65
C MET A 55 -3.43 -2.53 -20.04
N ILE A 56 -4.32 -2.74 -21.01
CA ILE A 56 -3.96 -3.04 -22.40
C ILE A 56 -4.66 -2.08 -23.38
N SER A 57 -3.98 -1.81 -24.50
CA SER A 57 -4.52 -1.12 -25.66
C SER A 57 -4.45 -2.01 -26.90
N TYR A 58 -5.47 -1.97 -27.76
CA TYR A 58 -5.50 -2.73 -29.01
C TYR A 58 -5.34 -1.84 -30.26
N ASN A 59 -4.69 -2.40 -31.28
CA ASN A 59 -4.65 -1.80 -32.61
C ASN A 59 -6.07 -1.63 -33.17
N SER A 60 -6.39 -0.41 -33.64
CA SER A 60 -7.72 -0.06 -34.17
C SER A 60 -8.14 -0.96 -35.35
N GLY A 61 -8.98 -1.95 -35.09
CA GLY A 61 -9.43 -2.94 -36.08
C GLY A 61 -9.73 -4.32 -35.51
N ASN A 62 -9.14 -4.69 -34.37
CA ASN A 62 -9.47 -5.93 -33.66
C ASN A 62 -10.76 -5.77 -32.83
N GLN A 63 -11.62 -6.78 -32.82
CA GLN A 63 -12.77 -6.86 -31.91
C GLN A 63 -12.44 -7.81 -30.76
N LEU A 64 -12.71 -7.39 -29.52
CA LEU A 64 -12.45 -8.12 -28.27
C LEU A 64 -12.95 -9.57 -28.22
N PHE A 65 -14.02 -9.88 -28.97
CA PHE A 65 -14.94 -10.97 -28.66
C PHE A 65 -14.42 -12.40 -28.91
N GLU A 66 -13.15 -12.60 -29.32
CA GLU A 66 -12.59 -13.93 -29.61
C GLU A 66 -11.17 -14.17 -29.01
N GLN A 67 -10.70 -13.37 -28.03
CA GLN A 67 -9.27 -13.31 -27.67
C GLN A 67 -8.82 -13.92 -26.33
N SER A 68 -9.48 -14.97 -25.81
CA SER A 68 -8.88 -15.75 -24.71
C SER A 68 -7.50 -16.33 -25.10
N GLU A 69 -7.33 -16.71 -26.38
CA GLU A 69 -6.07 -17.24 -26.93
C GLU A 69 -4.86 -16.31 -26.75
N VAL A 70 -5.02 -14.99 -26.62
CA VAL A 70 -3.87 -14.08 -26.40
C VAL A 70 -3.31 -14.27 -24.99
N PHE A 71 -4.19 -14.25 -23.99
CA PHE A 71 -3.85 -14.44 -22.58
C PHE A 71 -3.41 -15.88 -22.30
N GLU A 72 -4.12 -16.88 -22.85
CA GLU A 72 -3.74 -18.30 -22.77
C GLU A 72 -2.31 -18.56 -23.31
N ARG A 73 -1.89 -17.89 -24.39
CA ARG A 73 -0.53 -18.02 -24.95
C ARG A 73 0.53 -17.24 -24.16
N ALA A 74 0.13 -16.21 -23.42
CA ALA A 74 0.98 -15.54 -22.43
C ALA A 74 1.03 -16.29 -21.08
N GLY A 75 0.23 -17.35 -20.91
CA GLY A 75 0.15 -18.14 -19.68
C GLY A 75 -0.74 -17.53 -18.59
N LEU A 76 -1.55 -16.53 -18.92
CA LEU A 76 -2.36 -15.78 -17.96
C LEU A 76 -3.79 -16.31 -17.87
N GLU A 77 -4.23 -16.56 -16.65
CA GLU A 77 -5.64 -16.71 -16.31
C GLU A 77 -6.26 -15.30 -16.15
N VAL A 78 -7.46 -15.10 -16.70
CA VAL A 78 -8.13 -13.79 -16.76
C VAL A 78 -9.56 -13.94 -16.28
N ASP A 79 -9.88 -13.26 -15.19
CA ASP A 79 -11.20 -13.29 -14.56
C ASP A 79 -12.19 -12.39 -15.29
N TRP A 80 -11.74 -11.20 -15.69
CA TRP A 80 -12.59 -10.19 -16.33
C TRP A 80 -11.78 -9.25 -17.22
N ILE A 81 -12.46 -8.67 -18.22
CA ILE A 81 -11.92 -7.63 -19.10
C ILE A 81 -12.95 -6.51 -19.18
N GLU A 82 -12.55 -5.29 -18.84
CA GLU A 82 -13.42 -4.12 -18.79
C GLU A 82 -12.91 -2.99 -19.69
N ALA A 83 -13.82 -2.32 -20.42
CA ALA A 83 -13.47 -1.15 -21.21
C ALA A 83 -13.37 0.10 -20.33
N THR A 84 -12.25 0.82 -20.40
CA THR A 84 -12.03 2.10 -19.68
C THR A 84 -12.96 3.24 -20.12
N GLY A 85 -13.70 3.07 -21.22
CA GLY A 85 -14.40 4.14 -21.92
C GLY A 85 -13.52 4.98 -22.85
N ILE A 86 -12.19 4.86 -22.77
CA ILE A 86 -11.24 5.41 -23.74
C ILE A 86 -11.10 4.42 -24.91
N GLU A 87 -11.06 4.93 -26.14
CA GLU A 87 -11.12 4.10 -27.35
C GLU A 87 -9.92 3.13 -27.43
N ASN A 88 -10.22 1.83 -27.51
CA ASN A 88 -9.30 0.69 -27.55
C ASN A 88 -8.54 0.35 -26.24
N TRP A 89 -8.84 0.99 -25.10
CA TRP A 89 -8.18 0.73 -23.81
C TRP A 89 -9.03 -0.09 -22.84
N TYR A 90 -8.44 -1.13 -22.24
CA TYR A 90 -9.10 -2.11 -21.40
C TYR A 90 -8.28 -2.47 -20.16
N ARG A 91 -8.95 -2.60 -19.02
CA ARG A 91 -8.41 -3.25 -17.83
C ARG A 91 -8.65 -4.75 -17.93
N VAL A 92 -7.69 -5.54 -17.43
CA VAL A 92 -7.73 -7.00 -17.41
C VAL A 92 -7.45 -7.44 -15.98
N GLY A 93 -8.43 -8.06 -15.33
CA GLY A 93 -8.26 -8.70 -14.03
C GLY A 93 -7.61 -10.07 -14.21
N LEU A 94 -6.56 -10.33 -13.45
CA LEU A 94 -5.78 -11.56 -13.50
C LEU A 94 -6.34 -12.56 -12.47
N GLY A 95 -6.47 -13.82 -12.85
CA GLY A 95 -6.92 -14.91 -11.95
C GLY A 95 -5.82 -15.39 -10.98
N SER A 96 -4.65 -14.75 -11.00
CA SER A 96 -3.57 -14.87 -10.03
C SER A 96 -2.77 -13.57 -10.06
N ALA A 97 -2.40 -13.04 -8.89
CA ALA A 97 -1.68 -11.78 -8.79
C ALA A 97 -0.27 -11.88 -9.40
N VAL A 98 0.21 -10.78 -10.01
CA VAL A 98 1.64 -10.60 -10.32
C VAL A 98 2.32 -10.03 -9.09
N ARG A 99 2.83 -10.93 -8.23
CA ARG A 99 3.34 -10.66 -6.87
C ARG A 99 4.30 -9.48 -6.78
N ASP A 100 5.06 -9.22 -7.83
CA ASP A 100 6.08 -8.19 -7.87
C ASP A 100 6.13 -7.47 -9.23
N LYS A 101 6.88 -6.36 -9.29
CA LYS A 101 7.03 -5.54 -10.50
C LYS A 101 7.76 -6.27 -11.62
N ASP A 102 8.66 -7.21 -11.33
CA ASP A 102 9.40 -8.00 -12.32
C ASP A 102 8.51 -9.06 -12.97
N MET A 103 7.67 -9.72 -12.19
CA MET A 103 6.62 -10.60 -12.66
C MET A 103 5.60 -9.83 -13.51
N ALA A 104 5.22 -8.62 -13.10
CA ALA A 104 4.36 -7.74 -13.90
C ALA A 104 5.03 -7.32 -15.22
N TYR A 105 6.32 -6.96 -15.19
CA TYR A 105 7.10 -6.61 -16.38
C TYR A 105 7.20 -7.78 -17.36
N ASN A 106 7.59 -8.98 -16.88
CA ASN A 106 7.71 -10.19 -17.68
C ASN A 106 6.35 -10.67 -18.23
N THR A 107 5.28 -10.46 -17.48
CA THR A 107 3.88 -10.68 -17.91
C THR A 107 3.50 -9.76 -19.06
N ILE A 108 3.82 -8.47 -18.96
CA ILE A 108 3.59 -7.46 -20.00
C ILE A 108 4.38 -7.81 -21.27
N GLU A 109 5.67 -8.15 -21.16
CA GLU A 109 6.47 -8.59 -22.31
C GLU A 109 5.91 -9.83 -23.01
N SER A 110 5.42 -10.80 -22.22
CA SER A 110 4.79 -12.03 -22.74
C SER A 110 3.53 -11.74 -23.54
N LEU A 111 2.71 -10.78 -23.12
CA LEU A 111 1.54 -10.30 -23.88
C LEU A 111 1.95 -9.55 -25.16
N LEU A 112 2.95 -8.68 -25.06
CA LEU A 112 3.41 -7.84 -26.17
C LEU A 112 4.05 -8.65 -27.31
N ALA A 113 4.63 -9.82 -27.01
CA ALA A 113 5.17 -10.76 -27.99
C ALA A 113 4.14 -11.22 -29.05
N SER A 114 2.84 -11.19 -28.72
CA SER A 114 1.76 -11.53 -29.67
C SER A 114 1.63 -10.56 -30.85
N ASN A 115 2.01 -9.28 -30.65
CA ASN A 115 1.70 -8.14 -31.53
C ASN A 115 0.19 -7.88 -31.75
N GLU A 116 -0.70 -8.55 -31.03
CA GLU A 116 -2.15 -8.30 -31.07
C GLU A 116 -2.54 -7.15 -30.14
N ILE A 117 -1.89 -7.10 -28.96
CA ILE A 117 -1.85 -5.95 -28.06
C ILE A 117 -0.99 -4.85 -28.68
N GLU A 118 -1.47 -3.61 -28.76
CA GLU A 118 -0.66 -2.46 -29.20
C GLU A 118 0.28 -2.00 -28.09
N PHE A 119 -0.24 -1.84 -26.88
CA PHE A 119 0.48 -1.40 -25.67
C PHE A 119 -0.04 -2.15 -24.44
N ALA A 120 0.82 -2.44 -23.49
CA ALA A 120 0.45 -3.01 -22.19
C ALA A 120 1.21 -2.30 -21.07
N SER A 121 0.56 -2.12 -19.94
CA SER A 121 1.00 -1.23 -18.87
C SER A 121 0.66 -1.80 -17.50
N PRO A 122 1.51 -1.62 -16.48
CA PRO A 122 1.09 -1.85 -15.10
C PRO A 122 -0.08 -0.93 -14.75
N ILE A 123 -0.90 -1.39 -13.82
CA ILE A 123 -1.83 -0.56 -13.08
C ILE A 123 -1.24 -0.34 -11.70
N PHE A 124 -1.33 0.90 -11.21
CA PHE A 124 -0.92 1.28 -9.87
C PHE A 124 -2.14 1.81 -9.10
N HIS A 125 -2.12 1.67 -7.78
CA HIS A 125 -3.09 2.32 -6.91
C HIS A 125 -2.94 3.85 -7.02
N GLY A 126 -4.06 4.54 -7.12
CA GLY A 126 -4.07 6.00 -7.20
C GLY A 126 -3.79 6.59 -5.82
N VAL A 127 -2.75 7.43 -5.71
CA VAL A 127 -2.28 8.13 -4.49
C VAL A 127 -3.39 8.77 -3.62
N TYR A 128 -4.56 9.04 -4.20
CA TYR A 128 -5.76 9.47 -3.48
C TYR A 128 -6.96 8.51 -3.62
N PHE A 129 -7.15 7.90 -4.80
CA PHE A 129 -8.22 6.92 -5.07
C PHE A 129 -8.06 6.27 -6.44
N GLY A 130 -8.68 5.10 -6.62
CA GLY A 130 -8.84 4.44 -7.91
C GLY A 130 -7.52 3.94 -8.49
N TRP A 131 -7.40 3.92 -9.82
CA TRP A 131 -6.22 3.40 -10.52
C TRP A 131 -5.50 4.45 -11.37
N LEU A 132 -4.19 4.26 -11.54
CA LEU A 132 -3.26 4.94 -12.44
C LEU A 132 -2.66 3.93 -13.44
N ALA A 133 -2.51 4.31 -14.71
CA ALA A 133 -1.87 3.47 -15.72
C ALA A 133 -1.05 4.30 -16.72
N VAL A 134 0.19 3.91 -16.95
CA VAL A 134 1.10 4.61 -17.88
C VAL A 134 0.62 4.44 -19.33
N THR A 135 0.71 5.49 -20.16
CA THR A 135 0.41 5.42 -21.60
C THR A 135 1.72 5.43 -22.43
N PRO A 136 1.68 5.31 -23.78
CA PRO A 136 2.88 5.33 -24.62
C PRO A 136 3.60 6.69 -24.71
N ASP A 137 3.05 7.74 -24.09
CA ASP A 137 3.53 9.12 -24.19
C ASP A 137 4.23 9.59 -22.90
N ILE A 138 5.20 10.48 -23.07
CA ILE A 138 5.87 11.19 -21.97
C ILE A 138 5.62 12.68 -22.16
N ILE A 139 5.29 13.40 -21.10
CA ILE A 139 5.16 14.85 -21.10
C ILE A 139 6.37 15.46 -20.38
N VAL A 140 6.94 16.51 -20.96
CA VAL A 140 8.15 17.16 -20.43
C VAL A 140 8.06 18.68 -20.52
N GLY A 141 8.48 19.37 -19.46
CA GLY A 141 8.56 20.82 -19.37
C GLY A 141 9.98 21.29 -19.13
N PHE A 142 10.43 22.32 -19.87
CA PHE A 142 11.76 22.89 -19.68
C PHE A 142 11.78 24.11 -18.76
N LYS A 143 12.86 24.28 -17.97
CA LYS A 143 13.14 25.53 -17.25
C LYS A 143 13.34 26.67 -18.28
N ASN A 144 12.88 27.88 -17.94
CA ASN A 144 12.71 29.00 -18.90
C ASN A 144 13.98 29.36 -19.68
N GLU A 145 15.13 29.25 -19.02
CA GLU A 145 16.47 29.52 -19.55
C GLU A 145 16.95 28.51 -20.61
N TYR A 146 16.36 27.31 -20.67
CA TYR A 146 16.75 26.23 -21.60
C TYR A 146 15.73 25.98 -22.72
N MET A 147 14.62 26.72 -22.78
CA MET A 147 13.59 26.54 -23.81
C MET A 147 14.09 26.74 -25.25
N ALA A 148 15.17 27.51 -25.46
CA ALA A 148 15.74 27.72 -26.78
C ALA A 148 16.54 26.50 -27.28
N GLU A 149 17.10 25.73 -26.36
CA GLU A 149 17.89 24.53 -26.60
C GLU A 149 17.07 23.23 -26.44
N ALA A 150 15.87 23.28 -25.87
CA ALA A 150 15.03 22.13 -25.49
C ALA A 150 15.04 20.96 -26.50
N GLU A 151 14.79 21.20 -27.78
CA GLU A 151 14.78 20.15 -28.81
C GLU A 151 16.16 19.47 -29.00
N SER A 152 17.25 20.23 -28.81
CA SER A 152 18.61 19.68 -28.85
C SER A 152 19.00 18.95 -27.57
N ILE A 153 18.40 19.32 -26.43
CA ILE A 153 18.56 18.61 -25.15
C ILE A 153 17.85 17.26 -25.23
N LEU A 154 16.58 17.23 -25.65
CA LEU A 154 15.82 15.99 -25.86
C LEU A 154 16.53 15.05 -26.84
N GLN A 155 17.02 15.55 -27.97
CA GLN A 155 17.74 14.74 -28.96
C GLN A 155 19.06 14.16 -28.42
N ALA A 156 19.63 14.74 -27.36
CA ALA A 156 20.86 14.27 -26.73
C ALA A 156 20.62 13.37 -25.51
N LEU A 157 19.55 13.58 -24.74
CA LEU A 157 19.19 12.79 -23.57
C LEU A 157 18.41 11.52 -23.93
N ALA A 158 17.43 11.64 -24.82
CA ALA A 158 16.51 10.57 -25.18
C ALA A 158 16.34 10.48 -26.72
N PRO A 159 17.38 10.12 -27.47
CA PRO A 159 17.34 10.02 -28.94
C PRO A 159 16.35 8.99 -29.48
N GLU A 160 15.87 8.07 -28.65
CA GLU A 160 14.81 7.09 -28.90
C GLU A 160 13.39 7.69 -28.91
N LEU A 161 13.20 8.86 -28.28
CA LEU A 161 11.91 9.53 -28.15
C LEU A 161 11.68 10.55 -29.27
N ASN A 162 10.47 10.52 -29.85
CA ASN A 162 10.07 11.42 -30.92
C ASN A 162 9.13 12.51 -30.37
N ILE A 163 9.41 13.78 -30.68
CA ILE A 163 8.51 14.89 -30.33
C ILE A 163 7.23 14.79 -31.18
N ILE A 164 6.12 14.34 -30.57
CA ILE A 164 4.81 14.28 -31.23
C ILE A 164 4.02 15.59 -31.12
N LYS A 165 4.27 16.39 -30.08
CA LYS A 165 3.61 17.69 -29.87
C LYS A 165 4.55 18.71 -29.23
N LYS A 166 4.44 19.96 -29.67
CA LYS A 166 5.18 21.13 -29.14
C LYS A 166 4.18 22.16 -28.63
N ASN A 167 4.57 22.92 -27.62
CA ASN A 167 3.68 23.84 -26.91
C ASN A 167 2.44 23.12 -26.35
N PHE A 168 2.65 21.97 -25.70
CA PHE A 168 1.58 21.13 -25.17
C PHE A 168 0.68 21.94 -24.22
N SER A 169 -0.65 21.76 -24.32
CA SER A 169 -1.66 22.57 -23.62
C SER A 169 -1.55 24.11 -23.79
N GLY A 170 -0.78 24.59 -24.78
CA GLY A 170 -0.48 26.01 -24.95
C GLY A 170 0.66 26.53 -24.05
N LEU A 171 1.33 25.67 -23.29
CA LEU A 171 2.51 25.97 -22.48
C LEU A 171 3.76 25.97 -23.38
N PRO A 172 4.45 27.11 -23.62
CA PRO A 172 5.56 27.18 -24.57
C PRO A 172 6.78 26.31 -24.19
N MET A 173 6.88 25.97 -22.91
CA MET A 173 7.92 25.12 -22.32
C MET A 173 7.68 23.61 -22.49
N ALA A 174 6.48 23.20 -22.91
CA ALA A 174 6.02 21.81 -22.81
C ALA A 174 6.01 21.07 -24.15
N TYR A 175 6.48 19.82 -24.10
CA TYR A 175 6.54 18.88 -25.21
C TYR A 175 5.85 17.57 -24.81
N GLN A 176 5.27 16.87 -25.77
CA GLN A 176 4.80 15.48 -25.61
C GLN A 176 5.65 14.61 -26.55
N LEU A 177 6.17 13.52 -26.03
CA LEU A 177 7.14 12.63 -26.64
C LEU A 177 6.54 11.23 -26.76
N ARG A 178 6.94 10.46 -27.77
CA ARG A 178 6.58 9.03 -27.93
C ARG A 178 7.80 8.20 -28.34
N GLY A 179 8.05 7.12 -27.60
CA GLY A 179 9.08 6.13 -27.91
C GLY A 179 8.59 5.04 -28.86
N SER A 180 9.38 3.97 -28.98
CA SER A 180 8.99 2.73 -29.67
C SER A 180 8.65 1.56 -28.73
N SER A 181 8.85 1.72 -27.42
CA SER A 181 8.42 0.69 -26.46
C SER A 181 6.89 0.59 -26.42
N ARG A 182 6.42 -0.60 -26.09
CA ARG A 182 5.01 -0.95 -25.91
C ARG A 182 4.68 -1.35 -24.47
N ASN A 183 5.67 -1.28 -23.57
CA ASN A 183 5.60 -1.64 -22.16
C ASN A 183 5.56 -0.35 -21.32
N GLY A 184 4.61 -0.24 -20.38
CA GLY A 184 4.45 0.92 -19.52
C GLY A 184 5.64 1.19 -18.59
N PHE A 185 6.33 0.15 -18.11
CA PHE A 185 7.50 0.31 -17.25
C PHE A 185 8.67 0.99 -17.99
N ASP A 186 8.92 0.63 -19.26
CA ASP A 186 9.94 1.30 -20.10
C ASP A 186 9.67 2.79 -20.27
N VAL A 187 8.39 3.16 -20.42
CA VAL A 187 7.96 4.55 -20.60
C VAL A 187 8.10 5.32 -19.29
N LEU A 188 7.76 4.71 -18.15
CA LEU A 188 7.99 5.26 -16.82
C LEU A 188 9.48 5.49 -16.56
N ALA A 189 10.34 4.51 -16.84
CA ALA A 189 11.79 4.62 -16.71
C ALA A 189 12.35 5.75 -17.59
N ALA A 190 11.87 5.85 -18.85
CA ALA A 190 12.29 6.91 -19.76
C ALA A 190 11.81 8.31 -19.34
N ALA A 191 10.69 8.42 -18.62
CA ALA A 191 10.26 9.68 -18.01
C ALA A 191 11.14 10.06 -16.81
N ASN A 192 11.44 9.11 -15.92
CA ASN A 192 12.26 9.35 -14.73
C ASN A 192 13.69 9.83 -15.09
N ARG A 193 14.36 9.16 -16.04
CA ARG A 193 15.67 9.61 -16.59
C ARG A 193 15.65 11.04 -17.16
N LEU A 194 14.49 11.52 -17.62
CA LEU A 194 14.34 12.91 -18.10
C LEU A 194 14.09 13.89 -16.95
N ALA A 195 13.40 13.47 -15.88
CA ALA A 195 13.10 14.32 -14.72
C ALA A 195 14.37 14.71 -13.96
N GLU A 196 15.31 13.78 -13.85
CA GLU A 196 16.60 13.96 -13.19
C GLU A 196 17.53 14.98 -13.86
N ASP A 197 17.29 15.36 -15.13
CA ASP A 197 18.12 16.36 -15.77
C ASP A 197 17.83 17.78 -15.22
N PRO A 198 18.83 18.49 -14.65
CA PRO A 198 18.61 19.76 -13.97
C PRO A 198 18.12 20.90 -14.87
N ARG A 199 18.08 20.71 -16.20
CA ARG A 199 17.55 21.67 -17.20
C ARG A 199 16.05 21.49 -17.45
N ILE A 200 15.53 20.30 -17.17
CA ILE A 200 14.10 19.98 -17.19
C ILE A 200 13.46 20.50 -15.90
N LEU A 201 12.19 20.89 -15.96
CA LEU A 201 11.39 21.38 -14.83
C LEU A 201 10.48 20.30 -14.27
N TRP A 202 10.01 19.41 -15.14
CA TRP A 202 9.24 18.21 -14.83
C TRP A 202 9.31 17.28 -16.05
N ALA A 203 9.40 15.98 -15.82
CA ALA A 203 9.13 14.95 -16.81
C ALA A 203 8.37 13.83 -16.12
N GLU A 204 7.27 13.41 -16.72
CA GLU A 204 6.37 12.39 -16.17
C GLU A 204 5.74 11.64 -17.35
N PRO A 205 5.40 10.35 -17.20
CA PRO A 205 4.61 9.67 -18.20
C PRO A 205 3.23 10.34 -18.31
N ASP A 206 2.68 10.40 -19.53
CA ASP A 206 1.28 10.75 -19.72
C ASP A 206 0.47 9.53 -19.22
N MET A 207 -0.30 9.69 -18.14
CA MET A 207 -1.03 8.59 -17.49
C MET A 207 -2.54 8.66 -17.75
N GLN A 208 -3.18 7.50 -17.89
CA GLN A 208 -4.62 7.38 -17.64
C GLN A 208 -4.85 7.22 -16.14
N PHE A 209 -5.91 7.84 -15.64
CA PHE A 209 -6.25 7.83 -14.22
C PHE A 209 -7.77 7.79 -14.05
N THR A 210 -8.21 7.25 -12.91
CA THR A 210 -9.61 7.35 -12.49
C THR A 210 -9.92 8.78 -12.04
N GLY A 211 -11.03 9.34 -12.52
CA GLY A 211 -11.63 10.55 -11.95
C GLY A 211 -12.99 10.21 -11.37
N ARG A 212 -13.18 10.40 -10.06
CA ARG A 212 -14.46 10.18 -9.38
C ARG A 212 -15.25 11.47 -9.17
N SER A 213 -16.49 11.34 -8.74
CA SER A 213 -17.41 12.43 -8.45
C SER A 213 -18.20 12.03 -7.21
N ASP A 214 -17.56 12.14 -6.05
CA ASP A 214 -18.06 11.70 -4.74
C ASP A 214 -19.56 12.01 -4.58
N LEU A 215 -20.35 11.03 -4.12
CA LEU A 215 -21.79 11.21 -3.90
C LEU A 215 -22.05 12.16 -2.73
N ILE A 216 -22.00 13.47 -2.99
CA ILE A 216 -22.39 14.52 -2.04
C ILE A 216 -23.93 14.68 -2.03
N PRO A 217 -24.62 14.36 -0.91
CA PRO A 217 -26.08 14.48 -0.82
C PRO A 217 -26.56 15.94 -0.91
N ASN A 218 -27.76 16.15 -1.46
CA ASN A 218 -28.37 17.49 -1.58
C ASN A 218 -29.05 18.01 -0.28
N ASP A 219 -28.95 17.24 0.80
CA ASP A 219 -29.70 17.40 2.04
C ASP A 219 -29.07 18.51 2.92
N PRO A 220 -29.79 19.59 3.28
CA PRO A 220 -29.17 20.78 3.87
C PRO A 220 -28.44 20.59 5.21
N GLY A 221 -28.64 19.46 5.89
CA GLY A 221 -27.92 19.12 7.11
C GLY A 221 -26.65 18.29 6.93
N PHE A 222 -26.36 17.77 5.72
CA PHE A 222 -25.15 16.97 5.42
C PHE A 222 -23.85 17.65 5.87
N VAL A 223 -23.75 18.97 5.69
CA VAL A 223 -22.63 19.82 6.17
C VAL A 223 -22.35 19.69 7.68
N ASN A 224 -23.31 19.27 8.49
CA ASN A 224 -23.17 19.05 9.93
C ASN A 224 -22.87 17.60 10.31
N SER A 225 -22.92 16.66 9.37
CA SER A 225 -22.70 15.23 9.62
C SER A 225 -21.22 14.89 9.65
N TRP A 226 -20.45 15.50 10.55
CA TRP A 226 -18.98 15.33 10.62
C TRP A 226 -18.57 13.85 10.63
N GLY A 227 -19.32 12.99 11.32
CA GLY A 227 -18.99 11.57 11.43
C GLY A 227 -19.15 10.78 10.14
N ILE A 228 -19.78 11.36 9.12
CA ILE A 228 -19.92 10.81 7.77
C ILE A 228 -19.01 11.54 6.78
N HIS A 229 -18.70 12.83 7.04
CA HIS A 229 -17.80 13.64 6.23
C HIS A 229 -17.30 14.86 7.03
N ASN A 230 -16.03 14.84 7.43
CA ASN A 230 -15.37 15.81 8.31
C ASN A 230 -14.52 16.78 7.48
N THR A 231 -15.10 17.94 7.22
CA THR A 231 -14.46 19.08 6.55
C THR A 231 -13.75 20.02 7.55
N GLY A 232 -13.45 19.53 8.75
CA GLY A 232 -12.94 20.31 9.87
C GLY A 232 -14.04 21.05 10.66
N GLN A 233 -15.29 20.56 10.63
CA GLN A 233 -16.38 21.17 11.39
C GLN A 233 -16.01 21.26 12.88
N TRP A 234 -16.36 22.38 13.52
CA TRP A 234 -16.07 22.66 14.93
C TRP A 234 -14.59 22.63 15.36
N GLY A 235 -13.65 22.63 14.40
CA GLY A 235 -12.22 22.45 14.66
C GLY A 235 -11.81 20.98 14.74
N GLY A 236 -12.55 20.12 14.02
CA GLY A 236 -12.17 18.75 13.75
C GLY A 236 -10.95 18.60 12.85
N ILE A 237 -10.48 17.37 12.76
CA ILE A 237 -9.43 16.96 11.83
C ILE A 237 -10.12 16.62 10.51
N VAL A 238 -9.67 17.19 9.40
CA VAL A 238 -10.17 16.83 8.06
C VAL A 238 -9.87 15.35 7.81
N ASP A 239 -10.76 14.60 7.16
CA ASP A 239 -10.71 13.13 6.98
C ASP A 239 -10.83 12.30 8.27
N ALA A 240 -11.02 12.91 9.45
CA ALA A 240 -11.33 12.13 10.65
C ALA A 240 -12.84 11.80 10.71
N ASP A 241 -13.28 10.94 9.81
CA ASP A 241 -14.64 10.41 9.70
C ASP A 241 -14.68 9.00 9.07
N MET A 242 -15.89 8.52 8.77
CA MET A 242 -16.14 7.15 8.32
C MET A 242 -16.06 6.98 6.79
N ASP A 243 -15.61 7.99 6.04
CA ASP A 243 -15.54 8.00 4.57
C ASP A 243 -16.88 7.65 3.92
N GLY A 244 -17.92 8.35 4.35
CA GLY A 244 -19.30 8.11 3.90
C GLY A 244 -19.51 8.35 2.39
N PRO A 245 -19.13 9.51 1.83
CA PRO A 245 -19.23 9.79 0.40
C PRO A 245 -18.49 8.77 -0.47
N GLU A 246 -17.30 8.37 -0.05
CA GLU A 246 -16.44 7.36 -0.67
C GLU A 246 -17.13 5.99 -0.68
N ALA A 247 -17.63 5.56 0.47
CA ALA A 247 -18.41 4.33 0.60
C ALA A 247 -19.67 4.34 -0.30
N TRP A 248 -20.33 5.49 -0.45
CA TRP A 248 -21.53 5.63 -1.27
C TRP A 248 -21.29 5.62 -2.78
N ASP A 249 -20.08 5.90 -3.24
CA ASP A 249 -19.68 5.67 -4.64
C ASP A 249 -19.64 4.17 -4.98
N ILE A 250 -19.41 3.30 -3.97
CA ILE A 250 -19.50 1.83 -4.08
C ILE A 250 -20.95 1.37 -3.87
N THR A 251 -21.56 1.73 -2.73
CA THR A 251 -22.96 1.39 -2.42
C THR A 251 -23.59 2.32 -1.37
N THR A 252 -24.82 2.75 -1.63
CA THR A 252 -25.69 3.43 -0.65
C THR A 252 -26.47 2.46 0.24
N GLY A 253 -26.23 1.16 0.09
CA GLY A 253 -26.95 0.08 0.75
C GLY A 253 -28.05 -0.54 -0.14
N SER A 254 -28.69 -1.58 0.37
CA SER A 254 -29.76 -2.30 -0.33
C SER A 254 -30.99 -2.48 0.56
N SER A 255 -32.17 -2.23 0.00
CA SER A 255 -33.45 -2.38 0.73
C SER A 255 -33.77 -3.81 1.15
N ASP A 256 -33.05 -4.81 0.62
CA ASP A 256 -33.10 -6.20 1.08
C ASP A 256 -32.37 -6.41 2.41
N ILE A 257 -31.36 -5.57 2.73
CA ILE A 257 -30.65 -5.59 4.00
C ILE A 257 -31.44 -4.79 5.04
N LYS A 258 -31.76 -5.48 6.13
CA LYS A 258 -32.64 -4.97 7.19
C LYS A 258 -31.91 -4.91 8.52
N ILE A 259 -32.03 -3.78 9.19
CA ILE A 259 -31.44 -3.51 10.50
C ILE A 259 -32.56 -3.39 11.54
N VAL A 260 -32.59 -4.25 12.56
CA VAL A 260 -33.50 -4.04 13.69
C VAL A 260 -32.91 -3.07 14.70
N ILE A 261 -33.71 -2.09 15.13
CA ILE A 261 -33.36 -1.19 16.23
C ILE A 261 -34.16 -1.59 17.47
N LEU A 262 -33.45 -1.97 18.52
CA LEU A 262 -33.98 -2.42 19.81
C LEU A 262 -34.04 -1.22 20.78
N ASP A 263 -35.15 -0.49 20.80
CA ASP A 263 -35.21 0.81 21.50
C ASP A 263 -36.62 1.18 22.02
N THR A 264 -36.88 2.45 22.36
CA THR A 264 -38.19 2.97 22.83
C THR A 264 -39.22 3.18 21.72
N GLY A 265 -38.86 2.89 20.47
CA GLY A 265 -39.68 3.04 19.27
C GLY A 265 -39.18 4.14 18.32
N ILE A 266 -39.54 4.00 17.04
CA ILE A 266 -39.19 4.91 15.93
C ILE A 266 -40.49 5.50 15.38
N GLU A 267 -40.53 6.80 15.11
CA GLU A 267 -41.68 7.44 14.48
C GLU A 267 -41.94 6.85 13.08
N GLN A 268 -43.01 6.03 12.96
CA GLN A 268 -43.23 5.12 11.84
C GLN A 268 -43.56 5.80 10.51
N ASP A 269 -43.96 7.07 10.54
CA ASP A 269 -44.25 7.91 9.39
C ASP A 269 -43.26 9.09 9.24
N HIS A 270 -42.10 9.03 9.91
CA HIS A 270 -41.04 10.04 9.76
C HIS A 270 -40.63 10.17 8.28
N PRO A 271 -40.65 11.38 7.70
CA PRO A 271 -40.47 11.57 6.26
C PRO A 271 -39.06 11.17 5.79
N ASP A 272 -38.07 11.30 6.68
CA ASP A 272 -36.65 11.19 6.36
C ASP A 272 -35.98 9.85 6.72
N ILE A 273 -36.75 8.83 7.14
CA ILE A 273 -36.19 7.51 7.54
C ILE A 273 -36.68 6.42 6.59
N ASN A 274 -35.76 5.63 6.02
CA ASN A 274 -36.10 4.42 5.26
C ASN A 274 -36.36 3.27 6.25
N GLN A 275 -37.63 2.93 6.44
CA GLN A 275 -38.10 1.96 7.44
C GLN A 275 -39.22 1.06 6.93
N LEU A 276 -39.27 -0.15 7.49
CA LEU A 276 -40.38 -1.09 7.39
C LEU A 276 -41.25 -1.02 8.66
N PRO A 277 -42.51 -1.49 8.62
CA PRO A 277 -43.38 -1.52 9.79
C PRO A 277 -42.75 -2.26 10.97
N GLY A 278 -42.71 -1.60 12.13
CA GLY A 278 -42.20 -2.15 13.38
C GLY A 278 -43.21 -2.99 14.18
N GLU A 279 -42.78 -3.42 15.36
CA GLU A 279 -43.55 -4.22 16.32
C GLU A 279 -43.36 -3.69 17.75
N ASP A 280 -44.40 -3.78 18.58
CA ASP A 280 -44.40 -3.29 19.97
C ASP A 280 -44.48 -4.42 21.00
N PHE A 281 -43.32 -4.80 21.52
CA PHE A 281 -43.19 -5.91 22.48
C PHE A 281 -43.65 -5.53 23.89
N THR A 282 -43.84 -4.24 24.16
CA THR A 282 -44.32 -3.75 25.48
C THR A 282 -45.83 -3.97 25.69
N GLY A 283 -46.58 -4.27 24.62
CA GLY A 283 -48.03 -4.49 24.68
C GLY A 283 -48.89 -3.22 24.73
N ASN A 284 -48.33 -2.05 24.44
CA ASN A 284 -49.08 -0.78 24.37
C ASN A 284 -49.85 -0.60 23.05
N GLY A 285 -49.51 -1.36 22.01
CA GLY A 285 -50.21 -1.41 20.72
C GLY A 285 -49.76 -0.36 19.72
N THR A 286 -48.49 0.07 19.76
CA THR A 286 -47.98 1.18 18.92
C THR A 286 -47.35 0.74 17.59
N GLY A 287 -47.23 -0.56 17.32
CA GLY A 287 -46.63 -1.08 16.06
C GLY A 287 -45.19 -0.60 15.84
N GLY A 288 -44.38 -0.63 16.90
CA GLY A 288 -43.00 -0.12 16.88
C GLY A 288 -42.89 1.42 17.04
N GLY A 289 -43.99 2.16 17.02
CA GLY A 289 -43.99 3.62 17.23
C GLY A 289 -43.79 4.04 18.70
N PRO A 290 -43.37 5.30 18.96
CA PRO A 290 -43.33 5.89 20.30
C PRO A 290 -44.65 5.73 21.06
N GLY A 291 -44.59 5.32 22.33
CA GLY A 291 -45.77 5.12 23.18
C GLY A 291 -46.06 6.26 24.16
N ASN A 292 -45.10 7.18 24.35
CA ASN A 292 -45.26 8.37 25.19
C ASN A 292 -44.31 9.51 24.75
N PRO A 293 -44.52 10.77 25.21
CA PRO A 293 -43.71 11.93 24.79
C PRO A 293 -42.22 11.94 25.20
N CYS A 294 -41.74 10.93 25.92
CA CYS A 294 -40.32 10.74 26.22
C CYS A 294 -39.66 9.62 25.38
N ASP A 295 -40.42 8.86 24.57
CA ASP A 295 -39.93 7.79 23.69
C ASP A 295 -39.29 8.38 22.41
N ASN A 296 -38.32 9.27 22.56
CA ASN A 296 -37.75 10.06 21.46
C ASN A 296 -36.46 9.47 20.89
N HIS A 297 -35.83 8.56 21.62
CA HIS A 297 -34.48 8.04 21.37
C HIS A 297 -34.38 7.21 20.08
N GLY A 298 -35.28 6.23 19.87
CA GLY A 298 -35.21 5.36 18.70
C GLY A 298 -35.26 6.11 17.36
N THR A 299 -35.96 7.25 17.28
CA THR A 299 -36.03 8.05 16.05
C THR A 299 -34.68 8.70 15.70
N THR A 300 -33.94 9.23 16.69
CA THR A 300 -32.59 9.79 16.46
C THR A 300 -31.57 8.70 16.14
N VAL A 301 -31.71 7.52 16.74
CA VAL A 301 -30.89 6.33 16.45
C VAL A 301 -31.10 5.84 15.02
N ALA A 302 -32.34 5.83 14.53
CA ALA A 302 -32.68 5.38 13.17
C ALA A 302 -32.13 6.29 12.07
N GLY A 303 -32.14 7.61 12.29
CA GLY A 303 -31.57 8.59 11.34
C GLY A 303 -30.08 8.38 11.08
N CYS A 304 -29.31 7.94 12.08
CA CYS A 304 -27.89 7.61 11.90
C CYS A 304 -27.67 6.46 10.90
N ILE A 305 -28.63 5.52 10.79
CA ILE A 305 -28.52 4.35 9.91
C ILE A 305 -29.12 4.66 8.54
N THR A 306 -30.42 4.94 8.48
CA THR A 306 -31.21 5.01 7.23
C THR A 306 -31.91 6.36 7.06
N GLY A 307 -31.32 7.43 7.61
CA GLY A 307 -31.61 8.80 7.20
C GLY A 307 -31.42 8.92 5.68
N LYS A 308 -32.48 9.27 4.96
CA LYS A 308 -32.50 9.24 3.50
C LYS A 308 -31.57 10.31 2.93
N ILE A 309 -30.89 9.99 1.83
CA ILE A 309 -30.16 10.98 1.04
C ILE A 309 -30.99 11.46 -0.15
N ASN A 310 -30.57 12.60 -0.68
CA ASN A 310 -31.04 13.24 -1.90
C ASN A 310 -32.52 13.58 -1.98
N ASN A 311 -33.21 13.73 -0.85
CA ASN A 311 -34.63 14.08 -0.79
C ASN A 311 -34.90 15.56 -0.44
N SER A 312 -33.83 16.33 -0.19
CA SER A 312 -33.84 17.76 0.20
C SER A 312 -34.42 18.03 1.60
N LEU A 313 -34.41 17.03 2.48
CA LEU A 313 -34.71 17.13 3.90
C LEU A 313 -33.40 17.09 4.72
N GLY A 314 -33.47 16.87 6.03
CA GLY A 314 -32.46 17.40 6.94
C GLY A 314 -31.18 16.58 7.03
N GLY A 315 -31.29 15.37 7.58
CA GLY A 315 -30.13 14.56 7.98
C GLY A 315 -29.71 13.58 6.89
N VAL A 316 -28.67 12.81 7.18
CA VAL A 316 -28.27 11.65 6.36
C VAL A 316 -27.89 10.50 7.30
N GLY A 317 -28.21 9.28 6.91
CA GLY A 317 -27.71 8.05 7.54
C GLY A 317 -26.59 7.44 6.73
N ILE A 318 -25.74 6.63 7.35
CA ILE A 318 -24.58 6.01 6.68
C ILE A 318 -24.99 4.93 5.67
N ALA A 319 -26.15 4.27 5.83
CA ALA A 319 -26.67 3.24 4.92
C ALA A 319 -28.07 3.63 4.40
N PRO A 320 -28.19 4.71 3.62
CA PRO A 320 -29.48 5.38 3.38
C PRO A 320 -30.50 4.54 2.61
N ASP A 321 -30.09 3.59 1.74
CA ASP A 321 -31.02 2.73 0.98
C ASP A 321 -31.33 1.38 1.66
N CYS A 322 -30.69 1.09 2.80
CA CYS A 322 -31.09 -0.01 3.68
C CYS A 322 -32.39 0.30 4.44
N MET A 323 -32.99 -0.71 5.07
CA MET A 323 -34.29 -0.57 5.76
C MET A 323 -34.20 -0.86 7.27
N VAL A 324 -34.59 0.08 8.13
CA VAL A 324 -34.74 -0.23 9.57
C VAL A 324 -36.08 -0.88 9.91
N LEU A 325 -36.07 -1.71 10.95
CA LEU A 325 -37.23 -2.29 11.62
C LEU A 325 -37.26 -1.79 13.07
N SER A 326 -38.34 -1.12 13.47
CA SER A 326 -38.52 -0.71 14.87
C SER A 326 -38.96 -1.89 15.73
N ALA A 327 -38.10 -2.35 16.63
CA ALA A 327 -38.48 -3.28 17.69
C ALA A 327 -38.58 -2.51 19.02
N ARG A 328 -39.80 -2.12 19.39
CA ARG A 328 -40.02 -1.34 20.60
C ARG A 328 -39.99 -2.26 21.83
N ILE A 329 -38.86 -2.21 22.54
CA ILE A 329 -38.55 -3.01 23.75
C ILE A 329 -38.42 -2.15 25.02
N GLY A 330 -38.57 -0.84 24.90
CA GLY A 330 -38.44 0.10 26.01
C GLY A 330 -39.64 1.04 26.16
N VAL A 331 -39.86 1.51 27.38
CA VAL A 331 -40.78 2.61 27.71
C VAL A 331 -40.02 3.66 28.53
N ALA A 332 -39.84 4.86 27.97
CA ALA A 332 -39.18 5.97 28.64
C ALA A 332 -39.95 6.45 29.90
N ASN A 333 -39.19 6.92 30.89
CA ASN A 333 -39.73 7.40 32.16
C ASN A 333 -40.10 8.88 32.14
N PHE A 334 -40.94 9.28 33.09
CA PHE A 334 -41.20 10.68 33.42
C PHE A 334 -40.43 11.11 34.67
N PRO A 335 -39.79 12.29 34.68
CA PRO A 335 -39.59 13.21 33.56
C PRO A 335 -38.63 12.63 32.50
N CYS A 336 -38.72 13.12 31.26
CA CYS A 336 -37.85 12.67 30.15
C CYS A 336 -36.37 12.97 30.47
N ASN A 337 -35.67 11.98 31.02
CA ASN A 337 -34.32 12.11 31.56
C ASN A 337 -33.36 11.02 31.04
N GLY A 338 -33.71 10.37 29.94
CA GLY A 338 -32.97 9.24 29.35
C GLY A 338 -33.19 7.89 30.04
N THR A 339 -33.85 7.84 31.21
CA THR A 339 -34.16 6.54 31.84
C THR A 339 -35.41 5.91 31.24
N TRP A 340 -35.44 4.58 31.18
CA TRP A 340 -36.52 3.79 30.59
C TRP A 340 -36.69 2.46 31.36
N ASN A 341 -37.77 1.72 31.10
CA ASN A 341 -37.97 0.35 31.59
C ASN A 341 -38.19 -0.61 30.42
N GLY A 342 -37.72 -1.85 30.56
CA GLY A 342 -38.00 -2.96 29.66
C GLY A 342 -38.10 -4.28 30.43
N GLU A 343 -38.56 -5.33 29.77
CA GLU A 343 -38.55 -6.70 30.28
C GLU A 343 -37.67 -7.59 29.41
N TYR A 344 -36.98 -8.58 30.00
CA TYR A 344 -36.07 -9.45 29.24
C TYR A 344 -36.76 -10.23 28.11
N SER A 345 -38.04 -10.56 28.30
CA SER A 345 -38.90 -11.17 27.29
C SER A 345 -39.06 -10.29 26.05
N TRP A 346 -39.17 -8.97 26.22
CA TRP A 346 -39.39 -8.06 25.11
C TRP A 346 -38.16 -8.03 24.19
N THR A 347 -36.95 -7.93 24.75
CA THR A 347 -35.69 -8.03 23.99
C THR A 347 -35.55 -9.39 23.30
N SER A 348 -35.81 -10.50 23.99
CA SER A 348 -35.64 -11.83 23.38
C SER A 348 -36.64 -12.09 22.26
N ASP A 349 -37.90 -11.73 22.46
CA ASP A 349 -38.95 -11.90 21.46
C ASP A 349 -38.70 -10.98 20.25
N ALA A 350 -38.18 -9.77 20.48
CA ALA A 350 -37.75 -8.84 19.44
C ALA A 350 -36.62 -9.38 18.56
N LEU A 351 -35.57 -9.96 19.15
CA LEU A 351 -34.46 -10.57 18.40
C LEU A 351 -34.96 -11.73 17.50
N TYR A 352 -35.80 -12.62 18.04
CA TYR A 352 -36.38 -13.71 17.24
C TYR A 352 -37.37 -13.20 16.18
N TRP A 353 -38.15 -12.16 16.47
CA TRP A 353 -39.02 -11.51 15.48
C TRP A 353 -38.20 -10.89 14.35
N ALA A 354 -37.13 -10.15 14.67
CA ALA A 354 -36.27 -9.50 13.69
C ALA A 354 -35.65 -10.49 12.72
N ARG A 355 -35.08 -11.59 13.25
CA ARG A 355 -34.63 -12.73 12.44
C ARG A 355 -35.73 -13.24 11.50
N ASN A 356 -36.96 -13.38 11.99
CA ASN A 356 -38.10 -13.84 11.18
C ASN A 356 -38.56 -12.81 10.13
N GLN A 357 -38.25 -11.51 10.28
CA GLN A 357 -38.42 -10.50 9.22
C GLN A 357 -37.26 -10.49 8.20
N GLY A 358 -36.21 -11.28 8.44
CA GLY A 358 -34.97 -11.26 7.65
C GLY A 358 -34.04 -10.11 7.99
N ALA A 359 -34.05 -9.61 9.23
CA ALA A 359 -33.00 -8.71 9.71
C ALA A 359 -31.64 -9.41 9.65
N ARG A 360 -30.64 -8.75 9.06
CA ARG A 360 -29.24 -9.19 9.03
C ARG A 360 -28.39 -8.49 10.08
N VAL A 361 -28.79 -7.29 10.51
CA VAL A 361 -28.08 -6.51 11.54
C VAL A 361 -29.04 -6.16 12.67
N SER A 362 -28.55 -6.06 13.91
CA SER A 362 -29.28 -5.41 15.01
C SER A 362 -28.43 -4.32 15.67
N ASN A 363 -29.07 -3.20 15.99
CA ASN A 363 -28.50 -2.16 16.84
C ASN A 363 -29.24 -2.07 18.19
N ASN A 364 -28.49 -2.02 19.29
CA ASN A 364 -29.00 -1.82 20.64
C ASN A 364 -28.26 -0.66 21.35
N SER A 365 -28.74 0.56 21.12
CA SER A 365 -28.19 1.84 21.61
C SER A 365 -28.42 2.11 23.10
N ASN A 366 -28.54 1.08 23.94
CA ASN A 366 -28.93 1.20 25.34
C ASN A 366 -28.34 0.05 26.19
N SER A 367 -28.41 0.17 27.51
CA SER A 367 -27.83 -0.81 28.44
C SER A 367 -28.87 -1.32 29.45
N TYR A 368 -28.75 -2.58 29.86
CA TYR A 368 -29.68 -3.25 30.78
C TYR A 368 -29.06 -3.41 32.17
N GLY A 369 -29.89 -3.30 33.22
CA GLY A 369 -29.43 -3.27 34.61
C GLY A 369 -28.78 -4.54 35.17
N SER A 370 -28.84 -5.68 34.46
CA SER A 370 -28.06 -6.89 34.79
C SER A 370 -28.05 -7.91 33.63
N PRO A 371 -27.03 -8.80 33.56
CA PRO A 371 -27.00 -9.93 32.63
C PRO A 371 -28.22 -10.86 32.75
N SER A 372 -28.66 -11.43 31.62
CA SER A 372 -29.82 -12.34 31.56
C SER A 372 -29.55 -13.52 30.61
N GLY A 373 -29.65 -14.74 31.13
CA GLY A 373 -29.41 -15.95 30.32
C GLY A 373 -30.31 -16.04 29.08
N THR A 374 -31.55 -15.54 29.17
CA THR A 374 -32.50 -15.48 28.05
C THR A 374 -32.01 -14.54 26.95
N ILE A 375 -31.52 -13.36 27.31
CA ILE A 375 -31.03 -12.35 26.35
C ILE A 375 -29.73 -12.83 25.70
N SER A 376 -28.77 -13.32 26.50
CA SER A 376 -27.52 -13.89 25.97
C SER A 376 -27.81 -15.02 24.99
N THR A 377 -28.72 -15.94 25.35
CA THR A 377 -29.11 -17.04 24.46
C THR A 377 -29.83 -16.55 23.19
N ALA A 378 -30.63 -15.49 23.28
CA ALA A 378 -31.27 -14.89 22.11
C ALA A 378 -30.22 -14.33 21.14
N TYR A 379 -29.31 -13.46 21.61
CA TYR A 379 -28.21 -12.91 20.81
C TYR A 379 -27.36 -14.02 20.19
N THR A 380 -26.88 -15.00 20.97
CA THR A 380 -26.09 -16.12 20.41
C THR A 380 -26.89 -16.95 19.39
N SER A 381 -28.20 -17.13 19.60
CA SER A 381 -29.04 -17.88 18.66
C SER A 381 -29.31 -17.11 17.36
N THR A 382 -29.40 -15.78 17.39
CA THR A 382 -29.56 -14.95 16.19
C THR A 382 -28.24 -14.78 15.44
N TYR A 383 -27.12 -14.65 16.16
CA TYR A 383 -25.77 -14.68 15.61
C TYR A 383 -25.52 -15.96 14.79
N ASN A 384 -25.73 -17.12 15.42
CA ASN A 384 -25.65 -18.44 14.77
C ASN A 384 -26.72 -18.67 13.66
N SER A 385 -27.53 -17.66 13.34
CA SER A 385 -28.51 -17.65 12.25
C SER A 385 -28.22 -16.60 11.18
N GLY A 386 -27.05 -15.97 11.18
CA GLY A 386 -26.61 -14.99 10.18
C GLY A 386 -26.88 -13.53 10.54
N MET A 387 -27.13 -13.20 11.82
CA MET A 387 -27.27 -11.81 12.27
C MET A 387 -25.98 -11.25 12.90
N VAL A 388 -25.61 -10.03 12.52
CA VAL A 388 -24.54 -9.25 13.17
C VAL A 388 -25.17 -8.33 14.22
N HIS A 389 -24.50 -8.15 15.36
CA HIS A 389 -25.07 -7.47 16.52
C HIS A 389 -24.17 -6.35 17.01
N PHE A 390 -24.71 -5.14 17.15
CA PHE A 390 -24.02 -3.95 17.64
C PHE A 390 -24.72 -3.42 18.88
N ALA A 391 -23.96 -3.02 19.90
CA ALA A 391 -24.50 -2.34 21.06
C ALA A 391 -23.53 -1.32 21.65
N SER A 392 -24.09 -0.23 22.15
CA SER A 392 -23.34 0.89 22.71
C SER A 392 -22.58 0.54 23.99
N ALA A 393 -21.28 0.85 24.07
CA ALA A 393 -20.40 0.47 25.18
C ALA A 393 -20.85 1.00 26.56
N GLY A 394 -21.38 2.23 26.63
CA GLY A 394 -21.88 2.85 27.86
C GLY A 394 -21.50 4.33 27.96
N ASN A 395 -22.17 5.08 28.85
CA ASN A 395 -22.01 6.55 28.98
C ASN A 395 -21.61 6.98 30.41
N ASP A 396 -20.97 6.09 31.17
CA ASP A 396 -20.64 6.29 32.59
C ASP A 396 -19.17 6.69 32.84
N ALA A 397 -18.36 6.83 31.78
CA ALA A 397 -16.91 7.09 31.85
C ALA A 397 -16.13 6.08 32.71
N VAL A 398 -16.37 4.78 32.47
CA VAL A 398 -15.75 3.67 33.21
C VAL A 398 -15.08 2.65 32.28
N ALA A 399 -14.03 2.02 32.81
CA ALA A 399 -13.38 0.84 32.22
C ALA A 399 -14.23 -0.44 32.41
N SER A 400 -15.48 -0.42 31.95
CA SER A 400 -16.40 -1.56 31.90
C SER A 400 -17.48 -1.33 30.85
N LEU A 401 -17.67 -2.31 29.99
CA LEU A 401 -18.71 -2.32 28.97
C LEU A 401 -20.07 -2.68 29.59
N GLY A 402 -21.15 -2.04 29.11
CA GLY A 402 -22.51 -2.31 29.56
C GLY A 402 -23.07 -3.61 28.96
N TYR A 403 -24.01 -4.26 29.63
CA TYR A 403 -24.77 -5.38 29.05
C TYR A 403 -25.92 -4.81 28.17
N PRO A 404 -26.17 -5.30 26.93
CA PRO A 404 -25.64 -6.50 26.29
C PRO A 404 -24.35 -6.30 25.48
N SER A 405 -23.81 -5.08 25.38
CA SER A 405 -22.58 -4.75 24.65
C SER A 405 -21.35 -5.55 25.12
N SER A 406 -21.31 -5.98 26.38
CA SER A 406 -20.27 -6.86 26.94
C SER A 406 -20.41 -8.36 26.56
N LEU A 407 -21.12 -8.71 25.48
CA LEU A 407 -21.27 -10.08 24.99
C LEU A 407 -20.29 -10.33 23.85
N THR A 408 -19.59 -11.46 23.86
CA THR A 408 -18.57 -11.82 22.86
C THR A 408 -19.10 -12.00 21.43
N ASN A 409 -20.42 -11.93 21.21
CA ASN A 409 -21.07 -12.04 19.92
C ASN A 409 -21.91 -10.79 19.61
N VAL A 410 -21.53 -9.65 20.20
CA VAL A 410 -22.09 -8.31 20.02
C VAL A 410 -20.92 -7.33 19.99
N HIS A 411 -20.70 -6.67 18.85
CA HIS A 411 -19.65 -5.66 18.73
C HIS A 411 -19.95 -4.48 19.64
N SER A 412 -18.98 -4.17 20.49
CA SER A 412 -19.11 -3.12 21.50
C SER A 412 -18.54 -1.81 20.96
N ILE A 413 -19.38 -0.78 20.90
CA ILE A 413 -19.04 0.47 20.20
C ILE A 413 -18.93 1.63 21.18
N SER A 414 -17.72 2.21 21.29
CA SER A 414 -17.46 3.43 22.08
C SER A 414 -17.62 4.69 21.23
N ALA A 415 -17.60 5.85 21.89
CA ALA A 415 -17.87 7.15 21.26
C ALA A 415 -16.61 8.01 21.19
N ILE A 416 -16.29 8.55 20.01
CA ILE A 416 -15.32 9.64 19.85
C ILE A 416 -15.98 10.96 19.42
N ALA A 417 -15.21 12.04 19.48
CA ALA A 417 -15.55 13.36 18.95
C ALA A 417 -14.88 13.63 17.58
N TYR A 418 -15.29 14.72 16.93
CA TYR A 418 -14.86 15.21 15.60
C TYR A 418 -13.35 15.48 15.44
N ASN A 419 -12.54 15.21 16.46
CA ASN A 419 -11.11 15.40 16.51
C ASN A 419 -10.36 14.12 16.95
N GLY A 420 -10.96 12.94 16.78
CA GLY A 420 -10.37 11.65 17.13
C GLY A 420 -10.43 11.27 18.61
N VAL A 421 -10.75 12.22 19.51
CA VAL A 421 -10.61 11.99 20.95
C VAL A 421 -11.80 11.21 21.50
N LEU A 422 -11.52 10.14 22.26
CA LEU A 422 -12.52 9.40 23.04
C LEU A 422 -13.38 10.34 23.89
N ALA A 423 -14.70 10.25 23.72
CA ALA A 423 -15.65 11.13 24.35
C ALA A 423 -15.59 10.94 25.88
N GLY A 424 -15.50 12.03 26.64
CA GLY A 424 -15.32 11.99 28.10
C GLY A 424 -16.47 11.40 28.93
N PHE A 425 -17.55 10.92 28.28
CA PHE A 425 -18.60 10.10 28.89
C PHE A 425 -18.51 8.62 28.49
N SER A 426 -17.81 8.27 27.41
CA SER A 426 -17.80 6.92 26.86
C SER A 426 -17.25 5.94 27.89
N SER A 427 -17.88 4.79 28.04
CA SER A 427 -17.25 3.62 28.65
C SER A 427 -16.28 2.98 27.65
N TRP A 428 -15.33 2.21 28.18
CA TRP A 428 -14.29 1.51 27.45
C TRP A 428 -13.90 0.21 28.21
N GLY A 429 -12.99 -0.60 27.68
CA GLY A 429 -12.48 -1.79 28.37
C GLY A 429 -12.24 -2.99 27.44
N ALA A 430 -11.73 -4.09 28.01
CA ALA A 430 -11.48 -5.32 27.26
C ALA A 430 -12.78 -5.89 26.64
N GLY A 431 -12.71 -6.26 25.37
CA GLY A 431 -13.87 -6.65 24.55
C GLY A 431 -14.60 -5.46 23.92
N LEU A 432 -14.03 -4.25 23.96
CA LEU A 432 -14.45 -3.15 23.10
C LEU A 432 -14.05 -3.51 21.67
N SER A 433 -14.96 -3.45 20.70
CA SER A 433 -14.65 -3.76 19.30
C SER A 433 -14.01 -2.57 18.60
N MET A 434 -14.66 -1.41 18.64
CA MET A 434 -14.26 -0.24 17.85
C MET A 434 -14.92 1.03 18.38
N THR A 435 -14.53 2.16 17.83
CA THR A 435 -15.14 3.46 18.06
C THR A 435 -15.92 3.94 16.84
N ALA A 436 -16.89 4.82 17.07
CA ALA A 436 -17.62 5.51 16.00
C ALA A 436 -18.07 6.91 16.48
N PRO A 437 -18.60 7.78 15.59
CA PRO A 437 -19.01 9.13 15.95
C PRO A 437 -20.03 9.15 17.10
N GLY A 438 -19.76 9.91 18.17
CA GLY A 438 -20.64 9.94 19.34
C GLY A 438 -20.81 11.30 20.03
N VAL A 439 -20.15 12.36 19.55
CA VAL A 439 -20.29 13.73 20.05
C VAL A 439 -20.75 14.65 18.92
N SER A 440 -21.71 15.53 19.19
CA SER A 440 -22.28 16.46 18.20
C SER A 440 -22.78 15.76 16.93
N VAL A 441 -23.38 14.58 17.07
CA VAL A 441 -23.97 13.83 15.95
C VAL A 441 -25.25 14.53 15.51
N TYR A 442 -25.35 14.89 14.23
CA TYR A 442 -26.55 15.50 13.64
C TYR A 442 -27.44 14.43 13.00
N THR A 443 -28.70 14.32 13.43
CA THR A 443 -29.61 13.25 13.00
C THR A 443 -31.08 13.70 13.07
N THR A 444 -31.99 12.86 12.59
CA THR A 444 -33.45 13.03 12.68
C THR A 444 -33.91 13.15 14.13
N ASP A 445 -34.99 13.89 14.37
CA ASP A 445 -35.68 13.97 15.65
C ASP A 445 -37.18 13.72 15.40
N ARG A 446 -37.99 13.46 16.43
CA ARG A 446 -39.44 13.29 16.20
C ARG A 446 -40.07 14.58 15.71
N THR A 447 -40.92 14.48 14.70
CA THR A 447 -41.43 15.64 13.96
C THR A 447 -42.18 16.65 14.83
N GLY A 448 -41.98 17.94 14.54
CA GLY A 448 -42.66 19.05 15.21
C GLY A 448 -42.17 19.29 16.63
N SER A 449 -43.07 19.14 17.62
CA SER A 449 -42.83 19.50 19.03
C SER A 449 -42.55 18.30 19.94
N ASP A 450 -42.45 17.11 19.34
CA ASP A 450 -42.54 15.84 20.04
C ASP A 450 -41.17 15.20 20.32
N GLY A 451 -40.10 15.75 19.74
CA GLY A 451 -38.72 15.29 19.85
C GLY A 451 -37.95 15.82 21.06
N TYR A 452 -36.62 15.70 21.01
CA TYR A 452 -35.71 16.38 21.93
C TYR A 452 -35.69 17.89 21.71
N SER A 453 -35.96 18.31 20.48
CA SER A 453 -36.07 19.68 20.03
C SER A 453 -37.51 20.00 19.57
N GLY A 454 -37.75 21.26 19.19
CA GLY A 454 -38.98 21.68 18.52
C GLY A 454 -38.84 21.67 16.99
N ALA A 455 -38.01 20.77 16.45
CA ALA A 455 -37.67 20.62 15.05
C ALA A 455 -37.48 19.14 14.71
N ASP A 456 -37.53 18.80 13.43
CA ASP A 456 -37.47 17.42 12.93
C ASP A 456 -36.03 16.85 12.89
N TYR A 457 -35.04 17.61 13.38
CA TYR A 457 -33.61 17.26 13.41
C TYR A 457 -32.93 17.88 14.63
N THR A 458 -31.95 17.19 15.20
CA THR A 458 -31.27 17.65 16.41
C THR A 458 -29.81 17.18 16.48
N TYR A 459 -29.06 17.79 17.39
CA TYR A 459 -27.73 17.31 17.77
C TYR A 459 -27.85 16.40 19.00
N VAL A 460 -27.24 15.23 18.92
CA VAL A 460 -27.21 14.21 19.97
C VAL A 460 -25.77 13.86 20.36
N GLN A 461 -25.61 13.21 21.51
CA GLN A 461 -24.33 12.71 22.00
C GLN A 461 -24.53 11.46 22.87
N GLY A 462 -23.59 10.52 22.80
CA GLY A 462 -23.61 9.25 23.51
C GLY A 462 -23.14 8.09 22.62
N THR A 463 -22.63 7.02 23.24
CA THR A 463 -22.33 5.74 22.55
C THR A 463 -23.54 5.15 21.85
N SER A 464 -24.74 5.58 22.26
CA SER A 464 -26.03 5.31 21.63
C SER A 464 -26.14 5.76 20.17
N PHE A 465 -25.26 6.67 19.71
CA PHE A 465 -25.21 7.17 18.33
C PHE A 465 -24.00 6.65 17.55
N SER A 466 -22.97 6.18 18.26
CA SER A 466 -21.84 5.44 17.69
C SER A 466 -22.27 4.04 17.22
N SER A 467 -22.95 3.29 18.08
CA SER A 467 -23.50 1.95 17.79
C SER A 467 -24.34 1.84 16.49
N PRO A 468 -25.30 2.75 16.20
CA PRO A 468 -26.08 2.69 14.96
C PRO A 468 -25.26 3.02 13.72
N TYR A 469 -24.24 3.88 13.81
CA TYR A 469 -23.34 4.11 12.68
C TYR A 469 -22.59 2.82 12.32
N SER A 470 -22.00 2.12 13.29
CA SER A 470 -21.35 0.83 13.04
C SER A 470 -22.31 -0.23 12.48
N ALA A 471 -23.54 -0.29 12.98
CA ALA A 471 -24.59 -1.16 12.42
C ALA A 471 -25.01 -0.77 10.99
N GLY A 472 -24.82 0.48 10.60
CA GLY A 472 -25.04 0.96 9.24
C GLY A 472 -23.89 0.61 8.30
N VAL A 473 -22.63 0.76 8.72
CA VAL A 473 -21.47 0.31 7.92
C VAL A 473 -21.55 -1.20 7.67
N ALA A 474 -21.87 -1.99 8.69
CA ALA A 474 -22.14 -3.42 8.54
C ALA A 474 -23.27 -3.73 7.54
N ALA A 475 -24.25 -2.83 7.39
CA ALA A 475 -25.33 -2.97 6.42
C ALA A 475 -24.93 -2.53 5.01
N LEU A 476 -23.97 -1.61 4.84
CA LEU A 476 -23.35 -1.31 3.55
C LEU A 476 -22.55 -2.51 3.06
N LEU A 477 -21.66 -3.05 3.92
CA LEU A 477 -20.85 -4.24 3.64
C LEU A 477 -21.73 -5.42 3.22
N LEU A 478 -22.77 -5.74 3.99
CA LEU A 478 -23.75 -6.77 3.65
C LEU A 478 -24.63 -6.46 2.43
N SER A 479 -24.62 -5.22 1.93
CA SER A 479 -25.29 -4.85 0.67
C SER A 479 -24.37 -5.03 -0.55
N ALA A 480 -23.05 -4.91 -0.36
CA ALA A 480 -22.03 -5.24 -1.37
C ALA A 480 -21.86 -6.76 -1.48
N ASP A 481 -21.62 -7.46 -0.35
CA ASP A 481 -21.63 -8.92 -0.28
C ASP A 481 -22.65 -9.45 0.76
N PRO A 482 -23.85 -9.87 0.29
CA PRO A 482 -24.84 -10.52 1.14
C PRO A 482 -24.46 -11.92 1.66
N ALA A 483 -23.41 -12.56 1.14
CA ALA A 483 -23.00 -13.91 1.52
C ALA A 483 -22.25 -13.97 2.85
N LEU A 484 -21.53 -12.90 3.21
CA LEU A 484 -20.73 -12.79 4.43
C LEU A 484 -21.49 -13.25 5.68
N THR A 485 -20.83 -14.05 6.49
CA THR A 485 -21.26 -14.51 7.82
C THR A 485 -21.03 -13.42 8.87
N PRO A 486 -21.63 -13.56 10.08
CA PRO A 486 -21.41 -12.60 11.15
C PRO A 486 -19.99 -12.58 11.74
N ALA A 487 -19.17 -13.58 11.46
CA ALA A 487 -17.75 -13.58 11.85
C ALA A 487 -16.97 -12.70 10.87
N GLU A 488 -17.03 -13.02 9.56
CA GLU A 488 -16.36 -12.26 8.50
C GLU A 488 -16.76 -10.77 8.50
N VAL A 489 -18.04 -10.43 8.72
CA VAL A 489 -18.46 -9.02 8.89
C VAL A 489 -17.82 -8.37 10.13
N GLY A 490 -17.63 -9.11 11.20
CA GLY A 490 -16.94 -8.61 12.40
C GLY A 490 -15.46 -8.38 12.13
N GLU A 491 -14.80 -9.38 11.56
CA GLU A 491 -13.38 -9.40 11.20
C GLU A 491 -13.06 -8.27 10.20
N ILE A 492 -13.80 -8.12 9.10
CA ILE A 492 -13.63 -7.01 8.15
C ILE A 492 -13.74 -5.66 8.85
N LEU A 493 -14.79 -5.43 9.66
CA LEU A 493 -15.01 -4.12 10.30
C LEU A 493 -14.01 -3.80 11.42
N GLU A 494 -13.43 -4.82 12.06
CA GLU A 494 -12.39 -4.67 13.08
C GLU A 494 -11.02 -4.48 12.41
N CYS A 495 -10.72 -5.19 11.32
CA CYS A 495 -9.51 -5.02 10.53
C CYS A 495 -9.45 -3.66 9.81
N THR A 496 -10.46 -3.32 9.02
CA THR A 496 -10.45 -2.09 8.20
C THR A 496 -10.72 -0.80 8.99
N ALA A 497 -10.76 -0.87 10.33
CA ALA A 497 -10.86 0.31 11.17
C ALA A 497 -9.56 1.13 11.09
N VAL A 498 -9.68 2.45 11.01
CA VAL A 498 -8.51 3.34 11.09
C VAL A 498 -8.00 3.28 12.52
N ASP A 499 -6.76 2.90 12.75
CA ASP A 499 -6.21 2.79 14.11
C ASP A 499 -6.15 4.16 14.81
N TYR A 500 -6.56 4.19 16.08
CA TYR A 500 -6.50 5.33 16.98
C TYR A 500 -6.03 4.86 18.34
N GLY A 501 -4.91 5.42 18.84
CA GLY A 501 -4.46 5.18 20.21
C GLY A 501 -3.07 4.56 20.25
N ALA A 502 -2.96 3.35 20.80
CA ALA A 502 -1.78 2.50 20.69
C ALA A 502 -1.96 1.54 19.50
N ALA A 503 -0.86 1.21 18.81
CA ALA A 503 -0.88 0.36 17.63
C ALA A 503 -1.68 -0.94 17.83
N GLY A 504 -2.65 -1.19 16.94
CA GLY A 504 -3.53 -2.35 16.97
C GLY A 504 -4.57 -2.28 18.09
N TYR A 505 -4.90 -3.42 18.70
CA TYR A 505 -5.97 -3.48 19.70
C TYR A 505 -5.63 -2.71 20.99
N ASP A 506 -6.43 -1.69 21.33
CA ASP A 506 -6.38 -1.05 22.65
C ASP A 506 -7.75 -0.99 23.37
N ILE A 507 -7.72 -0.91 24.71
CA ILE A 507 -8.95 -0.97 25.52
C ILE A 507 -9.79 0.32 25.50
N TYR A 508 -9.31 1.41 24.88
CA TYR A 508 -9.97 2.71 24.77
C TYR A 508 -10.66 2.87 23.41
N TYR A 509 -10.01 2.43 22.34
CA TYR A 509 -10.49 2.55 20.96
C TYR A 509 -10.92 1.22 20.33
N GLY A 510 -10.58 0.07 20.92
CA GLY A 510 -10.81 -1.24 20.32
C GLY A 510 -9.78 -1.48 19.23
N HIS A 511 -10.23 -1.91 18.06
CA HIS A 511 -9.42 -1.96 16.83
C HIS A 511 -9.34 -0.60 16.10
N GLY A 512 -9.89 0.48 16.67
CA GLY A 512 -9.76 1.83 16.11
C GLY A 512 -11.11 2.51 15.82
N PHE A 513 -11.14 3.38 14.82
CA PHE A 513 -12.32 4.10 14.37
C PHE A 513 -12.88 3.47 13.09
N ILE A 514 -14.16 3.10 13.12
CA ILE A 514 -14.80 2.40 12.00
C ILE A 514 -14.79 3.26 10.73
N ASN A 515 -14.38 2.67 9.60
CA ASN A 515 -14.35 3.32 8.30
C ASN A 515 -15.19 2.52 7.29
N ALA A 516 -16.09 3.19 6.58
CA ALA A 516 -17.04 2.56 5.67
C ALA A 516 -16.46 2.31 4.27
N ASN A 517 -15.53 3.15 3.82
CA ASN A 517 -14.85 2.95 2.55
C ASN A 517 -13.86 1.80 2.65
N ASN A 518 -13.00 1.77 3.67
CA ASN A 518 -12.06 0.67 3.88
C ASN A 518 -12.81 -0.67 4.00
N ALA A 519 -13.89 -0.71 4.79
CA ALA A 519 -14.73 -1.90 4.96
C ALA A 519 -15.42 -2.38 3.67
N LEU A 520 -15.52 -1.55 2.63
CA LEU A 520 -16.08 -1.92 1.32
C LEU A 520 -15.03 -2.26 0.27
N ASN A 521 -13.75 -1.95 0.53
CA ASN A 521 -12.61 -2.29 -0.32
C ASN A 521 -11.74 -3.40 0.29
N TYR A 522 -12.29 -4.22 1.20
CA TYR A 522 -11.58 -5.35 1.79
C TYR A 522 -11.17 -6.38 0.71
N THR A 523 -9.99 -6.94 0.88
CA THR A 523 -9.43 -7.99 0.04
C THR A 523 -8.74 -9.04 0.90
N ASP A 524 -8.59 -10.22 0.31
CA ASP A 524 -7.80 -11.38 0.76
C ASP A 524 -7.06 -11.78 -0.54
N SER A 525 -5.75 -11.55 -0.56
CA SER A 525 -4.91 -11.57 -1.76
C SER A 525 -4.29 -12.93 -2.04
N ASP A 526 -3.88 -13.64 -0.99
CA ASP A 526 -3.21 -14.93 -1.05
C ASP A 526 -4.15 -16.14 -0.81
N GLY A 527 -5.34 -15.91 -0.25
CA GLY A 527 -6.34 -16.92 0.08
C GLY A 527 -6.13 -17.62 1.43
N ASP A 528 -5.40 -17.03 2.37
CA ASP A 528 -5.11 -17.65 3.68
C ASP A 528 -6.28 -17.58 4.69
N GLY A 529 -7.14 -16.57 4.55
CA GLY A 529 -8.31 -16.31 5.39
C GLY A 529 -8.17 -15.12 6.36
N ILE A 530 -7.03 -14.42 6.33
CA ILE A 530 -6.82 -13.06 6.82
C ILE A 530 -7.16 -12.09 5.68
N PHE A 531 -7.43 -10.82 6.00
CA PHE A 531 -7.69 -9.79 5.00
C PHE A 531 -6.49 -8.85 4.93
N ASP A 532 -6.07 -8.43 3.74
CA ASP A 532 -4.83 -7.67 3.45
C ASP A 532 -4.55 -6.50 4.43
N PHE A 533 -5.59 -5.82 4.92
CA PHE A 533 -5.48 -4.69 5.86
C PHE A 533 -5.04 -5.10 7.29
N CYS A 534 -5.21 -6.38 7.62
CA CYS A 534 -4.90 -7.03 8.89
C CYS A 534 -3.71 -7.99 8.79
N ASP A 535 -3.18 -8.16 7.58
CA ASP A 535 -2.26 -9.21 7.22
C ASP A 535 -0.82 -8.70 7.29
N ASN A 536 0.06 -9.40 8.00
CA ASN A 536 1.48 -9.08 8.04
C ASN A 536 2.30 -9.70 6.89
N CYS A 537 1.70 -10.51 6.01
CA CYS A 537 2.23 -10.92 4.70
C CYS A 537 1.13 -10.97 3.62
N PRO A 538 0.52 -9.84 3.21
CA PRO A 538 -0.69 -9.83 2.35
C PRO A 538 -0.62 -10.64 1.04
N ASP A 539 0.57 -10.88 0.49
CA ASP A 539 0.77 -11.62 -0.77
C ASP A 539 1.30 -13.07 -0.58
N ASP A 540 1.58 -13.52 0.65
CA ASP A 540 2.26 -14.79 0.96
C ASP A 540 1.68 -15.57 2.16
N TYR A 541 0.83 -16.55 1.84
CA TYR A 541 0.08 -17.47 2.74
C TYR A 541 0.70 -17.71 4.12
N ASN A 542 0.12 -17.11 5.17
CA ASN A 542 0.62 -17.22 6.54
C ASN A 542 -0.49 -17.20 7.62
N ASP A 543 -1.42 -18.16 7.58
CA ASP A 543 -2.66 -18.27 8.41
C ASP A 543 -2.51 -18.24 9.95
N LEU A 544 -1.27 -18.18 10.44
CA LEU A 544 -0.88 -18.05 11.85
C LEU A 544 -0.40 -16.66 12.24
N GLN A 545 -0.05 -15.80 11.28
CA GLN A 545 0.44 -14.42 11.47
C GLN A 545 1.59 -14.38 12.50
N GLU A 546 2.59 -15.24 12.30
CA GLU A 546 3.81 -15.28 13.12
C GLU A 546 4.70 -14.08 12.71
N ASP A 547 5.25 -13.39 13.72
CA ASP A 547 6.11 -12.19 13.67
C ASP A 547 6.96 -12.24 14.95
N ASP A 548 8.15 -12.84 14.86
CA ASP A 548 8.95 -13.24 16.03
C ASP A 548 9.79 -12.07 16.61
N ASP A 549 9.98 -10.96 15.86
CA ASP A 549 10.71 -9.76 16.33
C ASP A 549 9.86 -8.49 16.54
N GLY A 550 8.68 -8.40 15.93
CA GLY A 550 7.69 -7.37 16.14
C GLY A 550 7.82 -6.14 15.25
N ASP A 551 8.38 -6.24 14.04
CA ASP A 551 8.52 -5.12 13.11
C ASP A 551 7.26 -4.77 12.31
N GLY A 552 6.36 -5.73 12.14
CA GLY A 552 5.09 -5.60 11.43
C GLY A 552 4.98 -6.43 10.15
N TYR A 553 6.07 -7.06 9.70
CA TYR A 553 6.09 -8.08 8.65
C TYR A 553 6.07 -9.47 9.29
N GLY A 554 5.49 -10.45 8.60
CA GLY A 554 5.43 -11.82 9.13
C GLY A 554 6.66 -12.66 8.78
N ASP A 555 6.96 -13.66 9.61
CA ASP A 555 8.09 -14.61 9.46
C ASP A 555 8.16 -15.30 8.06
N THR A 556 7.09 -15.24 7.27
CA THR A 556 6.98 -15.81 5.91
C THR A 556 7.52 -14.87 4.82
N CYS A 557 7.43 -13.55 5.02
CA CYS A 557 7.78 -12.51 4.06
C CYS A 557 8.84 -11.52 4.58
N ASP A 558 9.28 -11.65 5.83
CA ASP A 558 10.37 -10.87 6.43
C ASP A 558 11.73 -11.23 5.81
N VAL A 559 12.38 -10.24 5.17
CA VAL A 559 13.70 -10.39 4.52
C VAL A 559 14.87 -10.50 5.52
N CYS A 560 14.65 -10.24 6.82
CA CYS A 560 15.68 -10.34 7.87
C CYS A 560 15.26 -11.16 9.11
N LEU A 561 14.50 -12.24 8.89
CA LEU A 561 13.96 -13.18 9.89
C LEU A 561 14.53 -13.06 11.33
N GLY A 562 13.84 -12.29 12.17
CA GLY A 562 14.14 -12.14 13.60
C GLY A 562 15.08 -10.98 13.95
N LEU A 563 15.25 -10.02 13.04
CA LEU A 563 15.95 -8.74 13.21
C LEU A 563 15.07 -7.56 12.77
N PHE A 564 14.28 -7.01 13.70
CA PHE A 564 13.42 -5.83 13.52
C PHE A 564 13.94 -4.79 12.50
N ASN A 565 13.36 -4.78 11.30
CA ASN A 565 13.76 -3.96 10.15
C ASN A 565 12.51 -3.46 9.36
N PRO A 566 11.65 -2.61 9.96
CA PRO A 566 10.31 -2.28 9.45
C PRO A 566 10.27 -1.44 8.15
N ASP A 567 11.42 -1.18 7.52
CA ASP A 567 11.54 -0.64 6.17
C ASP A 567 11.86 -1.70 5.10
N GLN A 568 12.17 -2.94 5.50
CA GLN A 568 12.34 -4.14 4.66
C GLN A 568 13.12 -3.85 3.37
N LEU A 569 14.24 -3.13 3.52
CA LEU A 569 15.12 -2.78 2.41
C LEU A 569 15.88 -4.01 1.93
N ASP A 570 15.85 -4.25 0.63
CA ASP A 570 16.67 -5.20 -0.12
C ASP A 570 17.18 -4.43 -1.35
N ALA A 571 18.44 -4.01 -1.30
CA ALA A 571 19.04 -3.12 -2.28
C ALA A 571 19.50 -3.82 -3.56
N ASP A 572 19.83 -5.11 -3.52
CA ASP A 572 20.37 -5.87 -4.65
C ASP A 572 19.37 -6.89 -5.26
N GLY A 573 18.32 -7.24 -4.53
CA GLY A 573 17.18 -8.04 -4.97
C GLY A 573 17.39 -9.55 -4.83
N ASP A 574 18.01 -10.01 -3.75
CA ASP A 574 18.34 -11.42 -3.52
C ASP A 574 17.44 -12.18 -2.53
N ASP A 575 16.43 -11.50 -1.96
CA ASP A 575 15.54 -11.95 -0.88
C ASP A 575 16.19 -11.94 0.55
N VAL A 576 17.30 -11.22 0.77
CA VAL A 576 17.91 -10.92 2.09
C VAL A 576 18.01 -9.40 2.28
N GLY A 577 17.60 -8.89 3.44
CA GLY A 577 17.54 -7.43 3.65
C GLY A 577 18.87 -6.77 4.04
N ASP A 578 19.03 -5.48 3.68
CA ASP A 578 20.21 -4.63 3.92
C ASP A 578 20.78 -4.68 5.36
N ASP A 579 19.91 -4.88 6.36
CA ASP A 579 20.28 -4.88 7.80
C ASP A 579 20.85 -6.24 8.27
N CYS A 580 20.62 -7.32 7.52
CA CYS A 580 21.11 -8.68 7.80
C CYS A 580 22.03 -9.25 6.72
N ASP A 581 22.12 -8.61 5.56
CA ASP A 581 22.95 -8.99 4.43
C ASP A 581 24.44 -8.61 4.62
N ASN A 582 25.32 -9.55 4.28
CA ASN A 582 26.77 -9.37 4.29
C ASN A 582 27.35 -8.85 2.95
N CYS A 583 26.54 -8.61 1.92
CA CYS A 583 26.98 -8.08 0.63
C CYS A 583 26.15 -6.96 -0.05
N VAL A 584 25.07 -6.43 0.53
CA VAL A 584 24.18 -5.24 0.24
C VAL A 584 24.05 -4.68 -1.19
N ASP A 585 25.13 -4.60 -1.97
CA ASP A 585 25.17 -4.16 -3.37
C ASP A 585 25.38 -5.33 -4.39
N GLU A 586 25.57 -6.60 -3.97
CA GLU A 586 25.94 -7.75 -4.83
C GLU A 586 25.32 -9.12 -4.38
N PRO A 587 24.30 -9.66 -5.11
CA PRO A 587 23.42 -10.75 -4.64
C PRO A 587 24.08 -12.06 -4.17
N ASN A 588 23.77 -12.51 -2.96
CA ASN A 588 24.24 -13.77 -2.36
C ASN A 588 23.31 -14.41 -1.30
N PHE A 589 22.08 -14.80 -1.66
CA PHE A 589 21.07 -15.42 -0.79
C PHE A 589 21.53 -16.55 0.17
N ASP A 590 22.65 -17.24 -0.11
CA ASP A 590 23.21 -18.24 0.82
C ASP A 590 24.09 -17.66 1.94
N GLN A 591 24.32 -16.34 1.93
CA GLN A 591 25.02 -15.51 2.91
C GLN A 591 26.38 -16.12 3.32
N ALA A 592 27.08 -16.67 2.33
CA ALA A 592 28.38 -17.32 2.52
C ALA A 592 29.44 -16.30 2.96
N ASP A 593 30.02 -16.53 4.14
CA ASP A 593 31.20 -15.84 4.68
C ASP A 593 32.19 -16.93 5.11
N SER A 594 33.24 -17.14 4.32
CA SER A 594 34.20 -18.23 4.49
C SER A 594 35.29 -17.96 5.53
N ASP A 595 35.43 -16.73 6.04
CA ASP A 595 36.47 -16.37 7.02
C ASP A 595 36.00 -15.67 8.31
N GLU A 596 34.69 -15.45 8.43
CA GLU A 596 33.94 -14.92 9.57
C GLU A 596 34.20 -13.41 9.84
N ASP A 597 34.35 -12.59 8.79
CA ASP A 597 34.55 -11.13 8.90
C ASP A 597 33.32 -10.24 8.71
N ASN A 598 32.18 -10.81 8.34
CA ASN A 598 30.91 -10.14 7.98
C ASN A 598 30.92 -9.39 6.63
N VAL A 599 31.81 -9.73 5.72
CA VAL A 599 31.72 -9.43 4.28
C VAL A 599 31.57 -10.76 3.54
N GLY A 600 30.56 -10.89 2.69
CA GLY A 600 30.28 -12.16 2.02
C GLY A 600 31.27 -12.51 0.90
N ASP A 601 31.43 -13.80 0.61
CA ASP A 601 32.37 -14.39 -0.34
C ASP A 601 32.29 -13.80 -1.77
N VAL A 602 31.17 -13.16 -2.13
CA VAL A 602 30.97 -12.54 -3.47
C VAL A 602 31.48 -11.11 -3.55
N CYS A 603 31.44 -10.36 -2.45
CA CYS A 603 31.83 -8.95 -2.36
C CYS A 603 33.15 -8.74 -1.59
N ASP A 604 33.66 -9.78 -0.92
CA ASP A 604 34.97 -9.78 -0.29
C ASP A 604 36.11 -9.84 -1.34
N ASN A 605 37.02 -8.86 -1.27
CA ASN A 605 38.22 -8.83 -2.09
C ASN A 605 39.34 -9.80 -1.64
N CYS A 606 39.12 -10.55 -0.55
CA CYS A 606 39.98 -11.61 -0.05
C CYS A 606 39.22 -12.77 0.68
N PRO A 607 38.33 -13.57 0.03
CA PRO A 607 37.33 -14.50 0.62
C PRO A 607 37.76 -15.64 1.57
N VAL A 608 38.96 -15.62 2.14
CA VAL A 608 39.54 -16.65 3.04
C VAL A 608 40.53 -16.03 4.05
N HIS A 609 40.49 -14.72 4.28
CA HIS A 609 41.60 -13.94 4.87
C HIS A 609 41.29 -12.82 5.90
N TYR A 610 40.05 -12.64 6.37
CA TYR A 610 39.61 -11.73 7.45
C TYR A 610 40.13 -10.29 7.30
N ASN A 611 39.37 -9.47 6.60
CA ASN A 611 39.67 -8.11 6.20
C ASN A 611 38.41 -7.23 6.11
N PRO A 612 37.71 -6.99 7.23
CA PRO A 612 36.38 -6.36 7.26
C PRO A 612 36.37 -4.85 6.93
N TRP A 613 37.50 -4.34 6.45
CA TRP A 613 37.69 -2.97 5.97
C TRP A 613 37.94 -2.92 4.46
N GLN A 614 38.02 -4.08 3.79
CA GLN A 614 38.13 -4.24 2.34
C GLN A 614 39.20 -3.34 1.72
N GLU A 615 40.34 -3.18 2.42
CA GLU A 615 41.38 -2.24 2.01
C GLU A 615 42.07 -2.70 0.72
N ASP A 616 41.84 -1.98 -0.38
CA ASP A 616 42.57 -2.11 -1.65
C ASP A 616 43.30 -0.76 -1.93
N ILE A 617 44.63 -0.79 -1.97
CA ILE A 617 45.47 0.42 -2.15
C ILE A 617 45.71 0.79 -3.62
N ASP A 618 45.71 -0.17 -4.55
CA ASP A 618 46.07 0.07 -5.95
C ASP A 618 44.90 -0.05 -6.95
N GLY A 619 43.77 -0.59 -6.50
CA GLY A 619 42.48 -0.59 -7.18
C GLY A 619 42.32 -1.73 -8.18
N ASP A 620 42.99 -2.87 -7.98
CA ASP A 620 42.92 -4.02 -8.88
C ASP A 620 41.79 -5.02 -8.54
N GLY A 621 41.15 -4.86 -7.37
CA GLY A 621 40.07 -5.72 -6.89
C GLY A 621 40.52 -6.86 -5.97
N ILE A 622 41.80 -6.92 -5.59
CA ILE A 622 42.34 -7.86 -4.61
C ILE A 622 42.72 -7.07 -3.34
N GLY A 623 42.25 -7.50 -2.17
CA GLY A 623 42.54 -6.78 -0.92
C GLY A 623 43.98 -6.88 -0.47
N ASN A 624 44.51 -5.83 0.17
CA ASN A 624 45.91 -5.70 0.62
C ASN A 624 46.47 -6.90 1.42
N ILE A 625 45.61 -7.70 2.06
CA ILE A 625 46.03 -8.84 2.90
C ILE A 625 46.27 -10.12 2.08
N CYS A 626 45.55 -10.29 0.97
CA CYS A 626 45.72 -11.41 0.06
C CYS A 626 46.42 -11.02 -1.25
N ASP A 627 46.51 -9.71 -1.57
CA ASP A 627 47.34 -9.16 -2.65
C ASP A 627 48.80 -9.63 -2.55
N TYR A 628 49.39 -9.87 -3.71
CA TYR A 628 50.75 -10.34 -3.88
C TYR A 628 51.48 -9.70 -5.04
N VAL A 629 52.33 -8.73 -4.71
CA VAL A 629 53.31 -8.18 -5.64
C VAL A 629 54.27 -9.29 -6.13
N CYS A 630 54.14 -9.67 -7.39
CA CYS A 630 55.02 -10.67 -8.02
C CYS A 630 56.49 -10.22 -7.94
N GLY A 631 57.34 -11.01 -7.27
CA GLY A 631 58.74 -10.67 -7.03
C GLY A 631 59.04 -10.03 -5.67
N ASP A 632 58.05 -9.68 -4.85
CA ASP A 632 58.24 -9.35 -3.44
C ASP A 632 58.32 -10.65 -2.63
N PHE A 633 59.51 -10.95 -2.13
CA PHE A 633 59.80 -12.17 -1.39
C PHE A 633 60.06 -11.91 0.10
N ASP A 634 60.41 -10.68 0.48
CA ASP A 634 60.62 -10.31 1.89
C ASP A 634 59.39 -9.67 2.56
N GLY A 635 58.36 -9.34 1.77
CA GLY A 635 57.05 -8.91 2.20
C GLY A 635 56.96 -7.42 2.51
N ASP A 636 57.82 -6.61 1.89
CA ASP A 636 57.86 -5.15 2.09
C ASP A 636 57.09 -4.34 1.01
N LEU A 637 56.41 -5.04 0.09
CA LEU A 637 55.66 -4.51 -1.06
C LEU A 637 56.50 -3.75 -2.10
N ASN A 638 57.83 -3.86 -2.07
CA ASN A 638 58.72 -3.19 -3.02
C ASN A 638 59.70 -4.17 -3.68
N VAL A 639 59.42 -4.66 -4.89
CA VAL A 639 60.36 -5.51 -5.66
C VAL A 639 61.72 -4.80 -5.85
N ASN A 640 62.72 -5.23 -5.08
CA ASN A 640 64.00 -4.56 -4.95
C ASN A 640 65.17 -5.54 -4.74
N ILE A 641 66.38 -5.02 -4.49
CA ILE A 641 67.58 -5.86 -4.40
C ILE A 641 67.60 -6.75 -3.13
N LEU A 642 66.75 -6.46 -2.14
CA LEU A 642 66.60 -7.27 -0.93
C LEU A 642 65.87 -8.58 -1.22
N ASP A 643 64.86 -8.58 -2.09
CA ASP A 643 64.19 -9.80 -2.58
C ASP A 643 65.18 -10.76 -3.23
N VAL A 644 66.04 -10.25 -4.11
CA VAL A 644 67.11 -11.04 -4.73
C VAL A 644 67.99 -11.72 -3.68
N VAL A 645 68.27 -11.03 -2.57
CA VAL A 645 69.03 -11.60 -1.43
C VAL A 645 68.19 -12.62 -0.66
N TYR A 646 66.89 -12.38 -0.49
CA TYR A 646 65.94 -13.28 0.16
C TYR A 646 65.82 -14.60 -0.61
N LEU A 647 65.57 -14.55 -1.92
CA LEU A 647 65.50 -15.67 -2.85
C LEU A 647 66.80 -16.50 -2.86
N ILE A 648 67.97 -15.83 -2.91
CA ILE A 648 69.27 -16.48 -2.81
C ILE A 648 69.46 -17.18 -1.46
N ASN A 649 69.00 -16.59 -0.35
CA ASN A 649 69.07 -17.22 0.96
C ASN A 649 68.12 -18.42 1.06
N PHE A 650 66.93 -18.34 0.49
CA PHE A 650 65.99 -19.45 0.45
C PHE A 650 66.56 -20.64 -0.33
N ILE A 651 66.87 -20.44 -1.63
CA ILE A 651 67.34 -21.50 -2.55
C ILE A 651 68.65 -22.16 -2.09
N TYR A 652 69.54 -21.43 -1.41
CA TYR A 652 70.90 -21.91 -1.10
C TYR A 652 71.23 -22.07 0.40
N LYS A 653 70.32 -21.75 1.33
CA LYS A 653 70.59 -21.88 2.78
C LYS A 653 69.47 -22.51 3.62
N ASP A 654 68.28 -22.78 3.07
CA ASP A 654 67.11 -23.29 3.83
C ASP A 654 66.73 -22.42 5.06
N ASP A 655 67.06 -21.12 5.04
CA ASP A 655 67.07 -20.29 6.27
C ASP A 655 65.68 -19.74 6.68
N PHE A 656 64.70 -19.70 5.76
CA PHE A 656 63.33 -19.20 5.96
C PHE A 656 62.32 -19.96 5.08
N SER A 657 61.01 -19.72 5.25
CA SER A 657 59.98 -20.15 4.28
C SER A 657 59.14 -18.92 3.89
N PRO A 658 59.06 -18.57 2.60
CA PRO A 658 58.12 -17.56 2.12
C PRO A 658 56.67 -18.04 2.29
N ASN A 659 55.72 -17.10 2.23
CA ASN A 659 54.30 -17.39 2.22
C ASN A 659 53.54 -16.40 1.32
N PRO A 660 52.81 -16.85 0.28
CA PRO A 660 52.91 -18.17 -0.36
C PRO A 660 54.26 -18.39 -1.10
N PRO A 661 54.77 -19.63 -1.17
CA PRO A 661 56.03 -19.94 -1.87
C PRO A 661 56.00 -19.73 -3.39
N ASP A 662 54.81 -19.80 -3.98
CA ASP A 662 54.63 -19.76 -5.44
C ASP A 662 54.98 -18.38 -6.03
N ARG A 663 54.98 -17.31 -5.20
CA ARG A 663 55.50 -15.97 -5.56
C ARG A 663 56.93 -16.01 -6.10
N MET A 664 57.73 -17.02 -5.75
CA MET A 664 59.15 -17.10 -6.11
C MET A 664 59.44 -17.64 -7.53
N ASP A 665 58.48 -18.28 -8.19
CA ASP A 665 58.59 -18.69 -9.61
C ASP A 665 58.25 -17.50 -10.52
N VAL A 666 59.08 -16.45 -10.47
CA VAL A 666 58.89 -15.20 -11.22
C VAL A 666 59.17 -15.32 -12.73
N ASN A 667 59.43 -16.54 -13.20
CA ASN A 667 59.58 -16.88 -14.61
C ASN A 667 58.55 -17.93 -15.10
N HIS A 668 57.64 -18.36 -14.22
CA HIS A 668 56.55 -19.31 -14.48
C HIS A 668 56.99 -20.65 -15.11
N ASP A 669 58.19 -21.16 -14.78
CA ASP A 669 58.69 -22.47 -15.29
C ASP A 669 58.41 -23.66 -14.35
N ALA A 670 57.69 -23.41 -13.26
CA ALA A 670 57.35 -24.33 -12.17
C ALA A 670 58.59 -24.94 -11.47
N LEU A 671 59.76 -24.30 -11.59
CA LEU A 671 61.02 -24.78 -11.02
C LEU A 671 61.75 -23.64 -10.32
N LEU A 672 61.47 -23.41 -9.04
CA LEU A 672 62.22 -22.43 -8.25
C LEU A 672 63.74 -22.66 -8.28
N ASN A 673 64.48 -21.81 -9.01
CA ASN A 673 65.88 -22.02 -9.35
C ASN A 673 66.68 -20.71 -9.58
N ILE A 674 67.87 -20.82 -10.19
CA ILE A 674 68.75 -19.67 -10.48
C ILE A 674 68.19 -18.78 -11.60
N LEU A 675 67.26 -19.28 -12.42
CA LEU A 675 66.59 -18.51 -13.47
C LEU A 675 65.65 -17.45 -12.89
N ASP A 676 64.96 -17.73 -11.80
CA ASP A 676 64.14 -16.76 -11.05
C ASP A 676 64.98 -15.59 -10.53
N ILE A 677 66.12 -15.91 -9.91
CA ILE A 677 67.12 -14.91 -9.48
C ILE A 677 67.58 -14.05 -10.66
N VAL A 678 67.72 -14.62 -11.86
CA VAL A 678 68.10 -13.87 -13.07
C VAL A 678 66.94 -13.01 -13.58
N ALA A 679 65.71 -13.51 -13.56
CA ALA A 679 64.50 -12.78 -13.97
C ALA A 679 64.30 -11.52 -13.12
N ILE A 680 64.25 -11.67 -11.78
CA ILE A 680 64.06 -10.53 -10.86
C ILE A 680 65.20 -9.51 -10.95
N ILE A 681 66.46 -9.93 -11.11
CA ILE A 681 67.59 -9.00 -11.34
C ILE A 681 67.38 -8.20 -12.63
N ASN A 682 66.98 -8.84 -13.73
CA ASN A 682 66.79 -8.16 -15.01
C ASN A 682 65.62 -7.16 -14.96
N PHE A 683 64.56 -7.49 -14.23
CA PHE A 683 63.42 -6.61 -13.96
C PHE A 683 63.84 -5.36 -13.17
N ILE A 684 64.45 -5.54 -11.99
CA ILE A 684 64.91 -4.44 -11.11
C ILE A 684 65.84 -3.46 -11.84
N TYR A 685 66.76 -3.97 -12.66
CA TYR A 685 67.74 -3.14 -13.38
C TYR A 685 67.26 -2.65 -14.76
N LYS A 686 65.98 -2.88 -15.12
CA LYS A 686 65.25 -2.29 -16.25
C LYS A 686 65.73 -2.62 -17.68
N ASP A 687 66.35 -3.79 -17.85
CA ASP A 687 66.69 -4.36 -19.18
C ASP A 687 65.99 -5.71 -19.44
N GLY A 688 65.16 -6.20 -18.51
CA GLY A 688 64.42 -7.47 -18.58
C GLY A 688 62.95 -7.36 -19.00
N PRO A 689 62.27 -8.50 -19.22
CA PRO A 689 60.81 -8.56 -19.26
C PRO A 689 60.20 -8.29 -17.87
N ASP A 690 58.89 -8.06 -17.84
CA ASP A 690 58.11 -8.08 -16.60
C ASP A 690 58.13 -9.49 -15.97
N LEU A 691 57.86 -9.56 -14.66
CA LEU A 691 57.84 -10.84 -13.94
C LEU A 691 56.51 -11.57 -14.19
N GLU A 692 56.58 -12.89 -14.37
CA GLU A 692 55.42 -13.76 -14.53
C GLU A 692 55.38 -14.71 -13.34
N CYS A 693 54.46 -14.49 -12.40
CA CYS A 693 54.18 -15.40 -11.29
C CYS A 693 52.93 -16.26 -11.58
N PRO A 694 52.78 -17.43 -10.92
CA PRO A 694 51.51 -18.14 -10.89
C PRO A 694 50.41 -17.27 -10.26
N THR A 695 49.29 -17.12 -10.96
CA THR A 695 48.05 -16.57 -10.40
C THR A 695 47.18 -17.70 -9.87
N TRP A 696 46.53 -17.48 -8.73
CA TRP A 696 45.42 -18.32 -8.25
C TRP A 696 44.09 -17.88 -8.85
#